data_AF-A0A536LR94-F1
#
_entry.id   AF-A0A536LR94-F1
#
_cell.length_a   1.000
_cell.length_b   1.000
_cell.length_c   1.000
_cell.angle_alpha   90.00
_cell.angle_beta   90.00
_cell.angle_gamma   90.00
#
_symmetry.space_group_name_H-M   'P 1'
#
loop_
_entity.id
_entity.type
_entity.pdbx_description
1 polymer ?
#
loop_
_entity_poly.entity_id
_entity_poly.type
_entity_poly.pdbx_seq_one_letter_code
_entity_poly.pdbx_strand_id
1 'polypeptide(L)'
;MSELARPLPLGATGARTRDASGTLSLRLRLTWEAAAYGVLIMCAFGFRLWDLGSRAMHHDESLHAYNAYQILQGRGYDYAPVLHGPFQFFGMALTFFLTGGASDTSARILPALFGGVLALLPLAFRGRLGRLGALLASALIAFSPALLYYSRFAREDIYAAVFSLGIIICIWRYIDEKKPHYLYISAVLLALSFATKETTFVFAAIMLIFLNLWVAFEFADQSRGRGGIARGAVFLGYAPFAWLIAALWPFIGGIRRRLGLDERHPAVDVLVIMGTLAGPQFAAAVKVPLEAAGLGINPGADERMLAVPVVIALVGASAIVGLVWDQRAWLTVALCFWAPYTLLFTAFLTDINGFGGGIWQSLDYWIGQHAVQRGDQPEFYYLMFWPAYEYLALVFAGPALLHYCLRGGPGSWLLTIITVCALLFAFGAESFTGGTAIVIAECLALVVAAFTLFLAVRGEVFERFLVFWTAASLVAYSLVGEKMPWLTVHTTVPFVILAAYSGGRFFSRLVATRRTDGVARQRRFTLGRTTASAVAAPIALLALLSMRTTILATYDHGDVPREFLFYNQTSPDAPDVVERVDRIAEASGRGNGLRVQVDRTDPWPWGWYFRDYNVTFDEMGADFRPEADSVLLVASPNETYSSAYIDAYQPAQPYTLRWAFPEDYRGIGEKKDLAEGIGDFASSLGNSDTWDHWWGFWFHRDILPQGGVEGRLFVPLEFEAVDPGPSSSTPVGRGEASTRPAGDIEGRYIIGRLGAQPGQMDLPLGLALDAAGDVYVVDSGNSRIQKFDPRGGPLAAVGTAGTAPGQFNQPSDVAVDAAGNVYVADTWNHRIQKFAPDLTPILAWGQPTRDLINPAPDRFWAPRGIVVDHQGNILVADTGTNRIRRYTPDGVHIGDFGRRGKETGEFQDPTGIAVGPDGSIYVAEAGNARIQKFDASGRFLAAWPIEDWSERSLRNKPRIEALPDGRLIGTDAPHARLLLISGGGHVTARLEKVVDVPLFSPEGVAFDAKQGFVYVTDGLAGHIRRFPFTDFALR
;
A
#
# COMPACT_ATOMS: atom_id res chain seq x y z
N MET A 1 -41.22 -9.63 -14.03
CA MET A 1 -39.89 -9.80 -14.61
C MET A 1 -39.91 -10.95 -15.63
N SER A 2 -40.07 -10.66 -16.94
CA SER A 2 -39.58 -11.45 -18.09
C SER A 2 -40.00 -10.82 -19.44
N GLU A 3 -39.70 -9.53 -19.66
CA GLU A 3 -39.93 -8.84 -20.95
C GLU A 3 -38.65 -8.17 -21.50
N LEU A 4 -37.50 -8.85 -21.41
CA LEU A 4 -36.27 -8.36 -22.03
C LEU A 4 -35.71 -9.42 -22.99
N ALA A 5 -36.23 -9.40 -24.22
CA ALA A 5 -35.46 -9.44 -25.47
C ALA A 5 -36.22 -10.14 -26.62
N ARG A 6 -36.96 -9.35 -27.41
CA ARG A 6 -36.93 -9.40 -28.89
C ARG A 6 -37.58 -8.14 -29.48
N PRO A 7 -37.05 -7.58 -30.58
CA PRO A 7 -37.77 -6.61 -31.40
C PRO A 7 -38.77 -7.37 -32.29
N LEU A 8 -40.02 -6.93 -32.36
CA LEU A 8 -40.99 -7.40 -33.35
C LEU A 8 -41.18 -6.34 -34.44
N PRO A 9 -41.13 -6.71 -35.73
CA PRO A 9 -41.64 -5.87 -36.81
C PRO A 9 -43.17 -5.81 -36.72
N LEU A 10 -43.71 -4.59 -36.76
CA LEU A 10 -45.15 -4.35 -36.85
C LEU A 10 -45.70 -4.89 -38.17
N GLY A 11 -46.69 -5.78 -38.09
CA GLY A 11 -47.42 -6.29 -39.25
C GLY A 11 -48.67 -7.08 -38.86
N ALA A 12 -49.81 -6.40 -38.99
CA ALA A 12 -51.19 -6.91 -39.11
C ALA A 12 -51.86 -7.67 -37.93
N THR A 13 -52.98 -7.08 -37.52
CA THR A 13 -54.04 -7.54 -36.63
C THR A 13 -54.63 -8.90 -36.99
N GLY A 14 -54.80 -9.78 -36.00
CA GLY A 14 -55.60 -11.00 -36.10
C GLY A 14 -55.89 -11.59 -34.72
N ALA A 15 -57.15 -11.51 -34.31
CA ALA A 15 -57.66 -12.02 -33.04
C ALA A 15 -57.34 -13.51 -32.83
N ARG A 16 -56.84 -13.90 -31.66
CA ARG A 16 -56.91 -15.29 -31.17
C ARG A 16 -57.25 -15.34 -29.68
N THR A 17 -58.27 -16.14 -29.44
CA THR A 17 -58.89 -16.57 -28.19
C THR A 17 -57.88 -17.22 -27.25
N ARG A 18 -58.02 -16.93 -25.95
CA ARG A 18 -57.29 -17.60 -24.86
C ARG A 18 -57.75 -19.06 -24.77
N ASP A 19 -56.82 -19.98 -24.94
CA ASP A 19 -57.00 -21.37 -24.54
C ASP A 19 -56.24 -21.63 -23.24
N ALA A 20 -56.94 -22.19 -22.27
CA ALA A 20 -56.52 -22.37 -20.89
C ALA A 20 -56.03 -23.81 -20.69
N SER A 21 -54.85 -24.14 -21.21
CA SER A 21 -54.08 -25.32 -20.79
C SER A 21 -52.66 -25.24 -21.37
N GLY A 22 -51.72 -24.77 -20.56
CA GLY A 22 -50.34 -24.67 -20.97
C GLY A 22 -49.44 -24.77 -19.76
N THR A 23 -49.08 -26.01 -19.39
CA THR A 23 -47.90 -26.29 -18.57
C THR A 23 -46.74 -25.42 -19.07
N LEU A 24 -46.22 -24.56 -18.18
CA LEU A 24 -45.06 -23.71 -18.40
C LEU A 24 -43.81 -24.58 -18.61
N SER A 25 -43.68 -25.19 -19.78
CA SER A 25 -42.43 -25.84 -20.18
C SER A 25 -41.43 -24.75 -20.49
N LEU A 26 -40.61 -24.39 -19.50
CA LEU A 26 -39.49 -23.47 -19.68
C LEU A 26 -38.42 -24.17 -20.54
N ARG A 27 -38.58 -24.14 -21.87
CA ARG A 27 -37.56 -24.65 -22.80
C ARG A 27 -36.38 -23.68 -22.82
N LEU A 28 -35.46 -23.82 -21.85
CA LEU A 28 -34.15 -23.18 -21.87
C LEU A 28 -33.37 -23.70 -23.08
N ARG A 29 -33.33 -22.92 -24.17
CA ARG A 29 -32.40 -23.19 -25.27
C ARG A 29 -31.00 -22.79 -24.79
N LEU A 30 -30.25 -23.76 -24.26
CA LEU A 30 -28.86 -23.57 -23.85
C LEU A 30 -28.01 -23.23 -25.08
N THR A 31 -27.72 -21.95 -25.28
CA THR A 31 -26.72 -21.53 -26.28
C THR A 31 -25.34 -21.62 -25.64
N TRP A 32 -24.28 -21.83 -26.45
CA TRP A 32 -22.91 -21.81 -25.93
C TRP A 32 -22.59 -20.51 -25.19
N GLU A 33 -23.18 -19.39 -25.64
CA GLU A 33 -23.00 -18.07 -25.04
C GLU A 33 -23.66 -18.01 -23.66
N ALA A 34 -24.89 -18.51 -23.51
CA ALA A 34 -25.56 -18.59 -22.22
C ALA A 34 -24.81 -19.53 -21.25
N ALA A 35 -24.28 -20.66 -21.75
CA ALA A 35 -23.45 -21.56 -20.95
C ALA A 35 -22.13 -20.88 -20.52
N ALA A 36 -21.47 -20.14 -21.42
CA ALA A 36 -20.25 -19.42 -21.12
C ALA A 36 -20.47 -18.33 -20.06
N TYR A 37 -21.54 -17.55 -20.17
CA TYR A 37 -21.91 -16.61 -19.11
C TYR A 37 -22.26 -17.32 -17.81
N GLY A 38 -23.02 -18.41 -17.85
CA GLY A 38 -23.35 -19.19 -16.65
C GLY A 38 -22.10 -19.65 -15.91
N VAL A 39 -21.14 -20.26 -16.61
CA VAL A 39 -19.85 -20.66 -16.04
C VAL A 39 -19.08 -19.47 -15.49
N LEU A 40 -19.00 -18.39 -16.27
CA LEU A 40 -18.23 -17.21 -15.87
C LEU A 40 -18.80 -16.53 -14.62
N ILE A 41 -20.12 -16.46 -14.51
CA ILE A 41 -20.80 -15.90 -13.34
C ILE A 41 -20.58 -16.80 -12.13
N MET A 42 -20.73 -18.13 -12.29
CA MET A 42 -20.42 -19.07 -11.22
C MET A 42 -18.98 -18.93 -10.74
N CYS A 43 -18.01 -18.78 -11.66
CA CYS A 43 -16.62 -18.49 -11.30
C CYS A 43 -16.48 -17.13 -10.60
N ALA A 44 -17.11 -16.07 -11.10
CA ALA A 44 -16.99 -14.72 -10.55
C ALA A 44 -17.50 -14.64 -9.10
N PHE A 45 -18.64 -15.27 -8.80
CA PHE A 45 -19.16 -15.38 -7.44
C PHE A 45 -18.37 -16.40 -6.61
N GLY A 46 -18.00 -17.54 -7.19
CA GLY A 46 -17.21 -18.59 -6.52
C GLY A 46 -15.89 -18.03 -5.99
N PHE A 47 -15.11 -17.34 -6.81
CA PHE A 47 -13.87 -16.71 -6.37
C PHE A 47 -14.06 -15.55 -5.39
N ARG A 48 -15.26 -14.99 -5.26
CA ARG A 48 -15.51 -13.90 -4.31
C ARG A 48 -16.04 -14.39 -2.97
N LEU A 49 -16.80 -15.47 -2.98
CA LEU A 49 -17.41 -16.04 -1.78
C LEU A 49 -16.57 -17.16 -1.14
N TRP A 50 -15.57 -17.67 -1.85
CA TRP A 50 -14.68 -18.71 -1.34
C TRP A 50 -13.81 -18.18 -0.19
N ASP A 51 -13.86 -18.82 0.96
CA ASP A 51 -12.92 -18.60 2.08
C ASP A 51 -12.78 -17.12 2.47
N LEU A 52 -13.91 -16.48 2.80
CA LEU A 52 -13.94 -15.06 3.17
C LEU A 52 -13.40 -14.77 4.57
N GLY A 53 -13.39 -15.75 5.47
CA GLY A 53 -13.07 -15.54 6.89
C GLY A 53 -11.64 -15.87 7.31
N SER A 54 -10.80 -16.46 6.44
CA SER A 54 -9.48 -16.98 6.83
C SER A 54 -8.38 -15.93 6.98
N ARG A 55 -8.61 -14.71 6.46
CA ARG A 55 -7.60 -13.64 6.38
C ARG A 55 -7.88 -12.56 7.39
N ALA A 56 -6.83 -12.00 7.97
CA ALA A 56 -6.96 -10.90 8.93
C ALA A 56 -7.76 -9.73 8.35
N MET A 57 -8.61 -9.11 9.17
CA MET A 57 -9.30 -7.87 8.82
C MET A 57 -8.32 -6.75 8.50
N HIS A 58 -8.49 -6.10 7.35
CA HIS A 58 -7.72 -4.88 7.06
C HIS A 58 -8.04 -3.82 8.13
N HIS A 59 -7.12 -2.88 8.36
CA HIS A 59 -7.26 -1.87 9.40
C HIS A 59 -8.62 -1.13 9.33
N ASP A 60 -8.95 -0.53 8.18
CA ASP A 60 -10.23 0.19 8.04
C ASP A 60 -11.43 -0.77 7.93
N GLU A 61 -11.19 -2.00 7.46
CA GLU A 61 -12.24 -3.03 7.38
C GLU A 61 -12.79 -3.38 8.76
N SER A 62 -11.90 -3.48 9.76
CA SER A 62 -12.27 -3.73 11.15
C SER A 62 -13.12 -2.59 11.74
N LEU A 63 -12.81 -1.34 11.39
CA LEU A 63 -13.60 -0.17 11.77
C LEU A 63 -15.00 -0.23 11.15
N HIS A 64 -15.10 -0.57 9.86
CA HIS A 64 -16.39 -0.72 9.17
C HIS A 64 -17.25 -1.81 9.82
N ALA A 65 -16.65 -2.97 10.06
CA ALA A 65 -17.31 -4.12 10.66
C ALA A 65 -17.79 -3.83 12.08
N TYR A 66 -16.97 -3.17 12.90
CA TYR A 66 -17.35 -2.81 14.26
C TYR A 66 -18.50 -1.80 14.29
N ASN A 67 -18.46 -0.75 13.48
CA ASN A 67 -19.56 0.22 13.42
C ASN A 67 -20.87 -0.43 12.93
N ALA A 68 -20.81 -1.31 11.93
CA ALA A 68 -21.96 -2.08 11.49
C ALA A 68 -22.49 -3.03 12.59
N TYR A 69 -21.62 -3.59 13.41
CA TYR A 69 -22.01 -4.38 14.58
C TYR A 69 -22.71 -3.53 15.64
N GLN A 70 -22.28 -2.30 15.88
CA GLN A 70 -22.98 -1.39 16.81
C GLN A 70 -24.41 -1.08 16.36
N ILE A 71 -24.63 -0.92 15.05
CA ILE A 71 -25.97 -0.77 14.47
C ILE A 71 -26.83 -2.00 14.77
N LEU A 72 -26.27 -3.21 14.57
CA LEU A 72 -26.96 -4.47 14.86
C LEU A 72 -27.34 -4.59 16.35
N GLN A 73 -26.47 -4.12 17.26
CA GLN A 73 -26.71 -4.10 18.70
C GLN A 73 -27.70 -3.01 19.16
N GLY A 74 -28.24 -2.21 18.24
CA GLY A 74 -29.21 -1.16 18.55
C GLY A 74 -28.59 0.09 19.18
N ARG A 75 -27.27 0.31 19.05
CA ARG A 75 -26.58 1.50 19.58
C ARG A 75 -26.70 2.73 18.66
N GLY A 76 -27.38 2.61 17.52
CA GLY A 76 -27.59 3.69 16.57
C GLY A 76 -26.41 3.88 15.59
N TYR A 77 -26.53 4.92 14.75
CA TYR A 77 -25.51 5.37 13.82
C TYR A 77 -25.57 6.89 13.73
N ASP A 78 -24.47 7.56 14.05
CA ASP A 78 -24.31 8.99 13.88
C ASP A 78 -23.39 9.23 12.68
N TYR A 79 -23.85 10.04 11.72
CA TYR A 79 -23.06 10.30 10.52
C TYR A 79 -21.83 11.16 10.87
N ALA A 80 -20.65 10.68 10.50
CA ALA A 80 -19.40 11.43 10.58
C ALA A 80 -18.62 11.29 9.26
N PRO A 81 -18.10 12.38 8.67
CA PRO A 81 -17.35 12.34 7.40
C PRO A 81 -16.13 11.41 7.40
N VAL A 82 -15.51 11.22 8.56
CA VAL A 82 -14.37 10.29 8.73
C VAL A 82 -14.76 8.83 8.46
N LEU A 83 -16.04 8.49 8.57
CA LEU A 83 -16.59 7.17 8.28
C LEU A 83 -17.02 7.03 6.82
N HIS A 84 -16.73 8.00 5.94
CA HIS A 84 -17.23 8.02 4.56
C HIS A 84 -18.77 7.95 4.51
N GLY A 85 -19.35 7.14 3.61
CA GLY A 85 -20.79 7.08 3.37
C GLY A 85 -21.53 6.00 4.18
N PRO A 86 -22.79 6.25 4.60
CA PRO A 86 -23.57 5.32 5.42
C PRO A 86 -23.92 3.97 4.77
N PHE A 87 -23.86 3.86 3.43
CA PHE A 87 -24.33 2.68 2.68
C PHE A 87 -23.68 1.38 3.16
N GLN A 88 -22.37 1.37 3.33
CA GLN A 88 -21.63 0.17 3.69
C GLN A 88 -22.00 -0.34 5.09
N PHE A 89 -22.17 0.56 6.06
CA PHE A 89 -22.49 0.18 7.45
C PHE A 89 -23.87 -0.46 7.55
N PHE A 90 -24.89 0.13 6.94
CA PHE A 90 -26.24 -0.46 6.93
C PHE A 90 -26.30 -1.76 6.11
N GLY A 91 -25.60 -1.82 4.97
CA GLY A 91 -25.53 -3.04 4.16
C GLY A 91 -24.85 -4.19 4.89
N MET A 92 -23.79 -3.90 5.64
CA MET A 92 -23.07 -4.90 6.42
C MET A 92 -23.86 -5.33 7.66
N ALA A 93 -24.50 -4.39 8.36
CA ALA A 93 -25.40 -4.70 9.47
C ALA A 93 -26.56 -5.61 9.02
N LEU A 94 -27.12 -5.35 7.83
CA LEU A 94 -28.12 -6.24 7.20
C LEU A 94 -27.54 -7.63 6.95
N THR A 95 -26.28 -7.71 6.54
CA THR A 95 -25.62 -8.99 6.29
C THR A 95 -25.41 -9.78 7.58
N PHE A 96 -25.01 -9.12 8.67
CA PHE A 96 -24.94 -9.74 10.00
C PHE A 96 -26.31 -10.26 10.46
N PHE A 97 -27.37 -9.46 10.27
CA PHE A 97 -28.73 -9.85 10.59
C PHE A 97 -29.19 -11.08 9.78
N LEU A 98 -28.95 -11.10 8.47
CA LEU A 98 -29.38 -12.19 7.59
C LEU A 98 -28.59 -13.49 7.80
N THR A 99 -27.34 -13.40 8.25
CA THR A 99 -26.48 -14.57 8.51
C THR A 99 -26.57 -15.08 9.94
N GLY A 100 -27.27 -14.36 10.83
CA GLY A 100 -27.50 -14.77 12.22
C GLY A 100 -26.35 -14.43 13.17
N GLY A 101 -25.40 -13.57 12.75
CA GLY A 101 -24.29 -13.15 13.60
C GLY A 101 -23.24 -12.33 12.85
N ALA A 102 -22.41 -11.61 13.62
CA ALA A 102 -21.28 -10.86 13.10
C ALA A 102 -19.99 -11.70 13.20
N SER A 103 -19.36 -11.90 12.05
CA SER A 103 -18.12 -12.65 11.85
C SER A 103 -17.36 -12.10 10.65
N ASP A 104 -16.08 -12.46 10.53
CA ASP A 104 -15.23 -11.99 9.44
C ASP A 104 -15.79 -12.36 8.07
N THR A 105 -16.35 -13.57 7.97
CA THR A 105 -17.06 -14.03 6.77
C THR A 105 -18.26 -13.15 6.47
N SER A 106 -19.13 -12.91 7.46
CA SER A 106 -20.35 -12.13 7.24
C SER A 106 -20.07 -10.66 6.87
N ALA A 107 -18.98 -10.06 7.36
CA ALA A 107 -18.59 -8.69 7.00
C ALA A 107 -18.22 -8.58 5.52
N ARG A 108 -17.65 -9.65 4.95
CA ARG A 108 -17.14 -9.70 3.58
C ARG A 108 -18.13 -10.25 2.54
N ILE A 109 -19.30 -10.71 2.94
CA ILE A 109 -20.34 -11.18 1.99
C ILE A 109 -20.83 -10.05 1.10
N LEU A 110 -21.14 -8.87 1.67
CA LEU A 110 -21.64 -7.74 0.90
C LEU A 110 -20.68 -7.30 -0.23
N PRO A 111 -19.38 -7.02 0.02
CA PRO A 111 -18.44 -6.65 -1.05
C PRO A 111 -18.27 -7.77 -2.07
N ALA A 112 -18.27 -9.04 -1.63
CA ALA A 112 -18.17 -10.21 -2.52
C ALA A 112 -19.34 -10.32 -3.49
N LEU A 113 -20.57 -10.11 -3.00
CA LEU A 113 -21.76 -10.08 -3.84
C LEU A 113 -21.71 -8.93 -4.83
N PHE A 114 -21.30 -7.74 -4.41
CA PHE A 114 -21.17 -6.59 -5.30
C PHE A 114 -20.09 -6.79 -6.36
N GLY A 115 -18.95 -7.39 -6.04
CA GLY A 115 -17.95 -7.76 -7.04
C GLY A 115 -18.48 -8.78 -8.05
N GLY A 116 -19.30 -9.75 -7.61
CA GLY A 116 -19.99 -10.68 -8.51
C GLY A 116 -20.99 -9.97 -9.42
N VAL A 117 -21.74 -8.99 -8.88
CA VAL A 117 -22.64 -8.11 -9.66
C VAL A 117 -21.86 -7.26 -10.66
N LEU A 118 -20.67 -6.75 -10.31
CA LEU A 118 -19.82 -5.99 -11.23
C LEU A 118 -19.45 -6.83 -12.47
N ALA A 119 -19.14 -8.12 -12.29
CA ALA A 119 -18.86 -9.05 -13.39
C ALA A 119 -20.12 -9.38 -14.23
N LEU A 120 -21.32 -9.21 -13.68
CA LEU A 120 -22.60 -9.40 -14.37
C LEU A 120 -23.02 -8.19 -15.22
N LEU A 121 -22.73 -6.97 -14.76
CA LEU A 121 -23.19 -5.73 -15.39
C LEU A 121 -22.89 -5.61 -16.90
N PRO A 122 -21.74 -6.07 -17.44
CA PRO A 122 -21.47 -6.00 -18.87
C PRO A 122 -22.50 -6.72 -19.76
N LEU A 123 -23.26 -7.69 -19.22
CA LEU A 123 -24.39 -8.31 -19.92
C LEU A 123 -25.50 -7.31 -20.26
N ALA A 124 -25.84 -6.42 -19.33
CA ALA A 124 -26.79 -5.34 -19.56
C ALA A 124 -26.24 -4.31 -20.57
N PHE A 125 -24.91 -4.25 -20.72
CA PHE A 125 -24.23 -3.37 -21.67
C PHE A 125 -23.90 -4.00 -23.03
N ARG A 126 -24.31 -5.26 -23.25
CA ARG A 126 -24.04 -6.04 -24.45
C ARG A 126 -24.44 -5.37 -25.77
N GLY A 127 -25.48 -4.54 -25.76
CA GLY A 127 -25.93 -3.81 -26.94
C GLY A 127 -24.84 -2.90 -27.54
N ARG A 128 -23.97 -2.33 -26.70
CA ARG A 128 -22.88 -1.44 -27.11
C ARG A 128 -21.53 -2.16 -27.21
N LEU A 129 -21.25 -3.09 -26.30
CA LEU A 129 -20.00 -3.87 -26.31
C LEU A 129 -19.96 -4.96 -27.39
N GLY A 130 -21.11 -5.39 -27.89
CA GLY A 130 -21.23 -6.59 -28.72
C GLY A 130 -21.12 -7.88 -27.90
N ARG A 131 -21.39 -9.02 -28.55
CA ARG A 131 -21.45 -10.34 -27.88
C ARG A 131 -20.12 -10.74 -27.23
N LEU A 132 -19.05 -10.70 -28.01
CA LEU A 132 -17.71 -11.06 -27.55
C LEU A 132 -17.13 -10.00 -26.62
N GLY A 133 -17.45 -8.72 -26.83
CA GLY A 133 -16.99 -7.64 -25.94
C GLY A 133 -17.62 -7.73 -24.55
N ALA A 134 -18.91 -8.01 -24.44
CA ALA A 134 -19.56 -8.19 -23.14
C ALA A 134 -19.04 -9.44 -22.39
N LEU A 135 -18.77 -10.53 -23.11
CA LEU A 135 -18.17 -11.73 -22.51
C LEU A 135 -16.74 -11.45 -22.03
N LEU A 136 -15.95 -10.76 -22.84
CA LEU A 136 -14.59 -10.35 -22.49
C LEU A 136 -14.57 -9.38 -21.31
N ALA A 137 -15.48 -8.41 -21.25
CA ALA A 137 -15.62 -7.49 -20.12
C ALA A 137 -15.93 -8.24 -18.83
N SER A 138 -16.91 -9.14 -18.88
CA SER A 138 -17.29 -9.97 -17.73
C SER A 138 -16.10 -10.83 -17.27
N ALA A 139 -15.31 -11.35 -18.22
CA ALA A 139 -14.15 -12.18 -17.92
C ALA A 139 -13.00 -11.38 -17.29
N LEU A 140 -12.66 -10.23 -17.88
CA LEU A 140 -11.64 -9.34 -17.33
C LEU A 140 -12.01 -8.85 -15.93
N ILE A 141 -13.29 -8.54 -15.65
CA ILE A 141 -13.74 -8.17 -14.29
C ILE A 141 -13.71 -9.37 -13.33
N ALA A 142 -14.13 -10.55 -13.80
CA ALA A 142 -14.17 -11.75 -12.97
C ALA A 142 -12.77 -12.17 -12.48
N PHE A 143 -11.75 -12.01 -13.34
CA PHE A 143 -10.39 -12.48 -13.13
C PHE A 143 -9.34 -11.38 -12.94
N SER A 144 -9.72 -10.10 -12.94
CA SER A 144 -8.80 -8.99 -12.66
C SER A 144 -8.22 -9.13 -11.25
N PRO A 145 -6.87 -9.06 -11.09
CA PRO A 145 -6.27 -9.15 -9.77
C PRO A 145 -6.78 -8.06 -8.82
N ALA A 146 -6.83 -6.81 -9.29
CA ALA A 146 -7.27 -5.69 -8.45
C ALA A 146 -8.76 -5.77 -8.11
N LEU A 147 -9.63 -6.00 -9.10
CA LEU A 147 -11.08 -6.03 -8.89
C LEU A 147 -11.55 -7.27 -8.13
N LEU A 148 -10.81 -8.39 -8.20
CA LEU A 148 -11.10 -9.54 -7.35
C LEU A 148 -10.69 -9.26 -5.90
N TYR A 149 -9.46 -8.78 -5.69
CA TYR A 149 -8.91 -8.46 -4.37
C TYR A 149 -9.83 -7.51 -3.59
N TYR A 150 -10.11 -6.31 -4.12
CA TYR A 150 -10.95 -5.32 -3.42
C TYR A 150 -12.44 -5.68 -3.33
N SER A 151 -12.86 -6.75 -4.00
CA SER A 151 -14.23 -7.26 -3.83
C SER A 151 -14.36 -8.32 -2.75
N ARG A 152 -13.27 -8.75 -2.11
CA ARG A 152 -13.30 -9.74 -1.01
C ARG A 152 -13.12 -9.13 0.37
N PHE A 153 -12.65 -7.89 0.43
CA PHE A 153 -12.49 -7.13 1.68
C PHE A 153 -13.56 -6.05 1.75
N ALA A 154 -14.01 -5.66 2.94
CA ALA A 154 -15.02 -4.62 3.12
C ALA A 154 -14.48 -3.21 2.87
N ARG A 155 -14.27 -2.93 1.58
CA ARG A 155 -13.87 -1.64 1.02
C ARG A 155 -15.03 -1.06 0.22
N GLU A 156 -15.20 0.25 0.31
CA GLU A 156 -16.30 0.96 -0.32
C GLU A 156 -16.19 1.05 -1.85
N ASP A 157 -14.97 0.98 -2.38
CA ASP A 157 -14.67 1.21 -3.80
C ASP A 157 -15.39 0.23 -4.73
N ILE A 158 -15.61 -1.02 -4.28
CA ILE A 158 -16.33 -2.01 -5.10
C ILE A 158 -17.81 -1.66 -5.27
N TYR A 159 -18.45 -1.08 -4.25
CA TYR A 159 -19.84 -0.64 -4.35
C TYR A 159 -19.93 0.56 -5.29
N ALA A 160 -19.03 1.53 -5.12
CA ALA A 160 -18.95 2.69 -5.99
C ALA A 160 -18.66 2.29 -7.46
N ALA A 161 -17.88 1.25 -7.71
CA ALA A 161 -17.66 0.69 -9.05
C ALA A 161 -18.95 0.13 -9.68
N VAL A 162 -19.73 -0.64 -8.91
CA VAL A 162 -21.03 -1.18 -9.34
C VAL A 162 -22.01 -0.07 -9.67
N PHE A 163 -22.11 0.94 -8.80
CA PHE A 163 -23.00 2.09 -9.02
C PHE A 163 -22.55 2.90 -10.23
N SER A 164 -21.26 3.20 -10.36
CA SER A 164 -20.70 3.94 -11.49
C SER A 164 -20.94 3.25 -12.84
N LEU A 165 -20.64 1.96 -12.95
CA LEU A 165 -20.89 1.20 -14.17
C LEU A 165 -22.40 1.05 -14.45
N GLY A 166 -23.21 0.86 -13.40
CA GLY A 166 -24.68 0.83 -13.50
C GLY A 166 -25.27 2.14 -14.03
N ILE A 167 -24.78 3.29 -13.54
CA ILE A 167 -25.15 4.62 -14.02
C ILE A 167 -24.78 4.76 -15.50
N ILE A 168 -23.56 4.40 -15.89
CA ILE A 168 -23.11 4.46 -17.29
C ILE A 168 -24.01 3.60 -18.19
N ILE A 169 -24.33 2.37 -17.77
CA ILE A 169 -25.24 1.49 -18.51
C ILE A 169 -26.60 2.17 -18.66
N CYS A 170 -27.17 2.73 -17.59
CA CYS A 170 -28.45 3.43 -17.64
C CYS A 170 -28.41 4.64 -18.58
N ILE A 171 -27.36 5.45 -18.53
CA ILE A 171 -27.17 6.60 -19.43
C ILE A 171 -27.22 6.16 -20.89
N TRP A 172 -26.43 5.16 -21.26
CA TRP A 172 -26.38 4.68 -22.65
C TRP A 172 -27.66 3.97 -23.07
N ARG A 173 -28.31 3.22 -22.18
CA ARG A 173 -29.63 2.61 -22.44
C ARG A 173 -30.72 3.68 -22.61
N TYR A 174 -30.66 4.78 -21.86
CA TYR A 174 -31.55 5.92 -22.06
C TYR A 174 -31.31 6.59 -23.41
N ILE A 175 -30.05 6.81 -23.80
CA ILE A 175 -29.71 7.36 -25.12
C ILE A 175 -30.25 6.47 -26.25
N ASP A 176 -30.11 5.14 -26.12
CA ASP A 176 -30.54 4.17 -27.12
C ASP A 176 -32.06 4.04 -27.22
N GLU A 177 -32.73 3.94 -26.07
CA GLU A 177 -34.13 3.48 -25.98
C GLU A 177 -35.10 4.61 -25.61
N LYS A 178 -34.59 5.74 -25.09
CA LYS A 178 -35.36 6.90 -24.60
C LYS A 178 -36.43 6.54 -23.57
N LYS A 179 -36.21 5.47 -22.81
CA LYS A 179 -37.13 5.02 -21.76
C LYS A 179 -36.79 5.68 -20.43
N PRO A 180 -37.75 6.36 -19.77
CA PRO A 180 -37.45 7.19 -18.60
C PRO A 180 -37.02 6.39 -17.36
N HIS A 181 -37.35 5.10 -17.27
CA HIS A 181 -36.94 4.29 -16.11
C HIS A 181 -35.42 4.18 -15.95
N TYR A 182 -34.64 4.31 -17.03
CA TYR A 182 -33.19 4.33 -16.92
C TYR A 182 -32.70 5.59 -16.17
N LEU A 183 -33.40 6.72 -16.31
CA LEU A 183 -33.11 7.94 -15.54
C LEU A 183 -33.43 7.75 -14.06
N TYR A 184 -34.54 7.06 -13.74
CA TYR A 184 -34.93 6.77 -12.36
C TYR A 184 -33.93 5.82 -11.68
N ILE A 185 -33.52 4.76 -12.38
CA ILE A 185 -32.51 3.82 -11.87
C ILE A 185 -31.17 4.54 -11.69
N SER A 186 -30.73 5.36 -12.66
CA SER A 186 -29.49 6.12 -12.51
C SER A 186 -29.55 7.09 -11.33
N ALA A 187 -30.71 7.66 -11.01
CA ALA A 187 -30.88 8.55 -9.86
C ALA A 187 -30.73 7.80 -8.52
N VAL A 188 -31.33 6.59 -8.41
CA VAL A 188 -31.12 5.72 -7.24
C VAL A 188 -29.65 5.34 -7.10
N LEU A 189 -29.02 4.89 -8.18
CA LEU A 189 -27.60 4.49 -8.16
C LEU A 189 -26.69 5.67 -7.79
N LEU A 190 -26.98 6.88 -8.28
CA LEU A 190 -26.20 8.07 -7.95
C LEU A 190 -26.35 8.44 -6.46
N ALA A 191 -27.55 8.33 -5.90
CA ALA A 191 -27.77 8.53 -4.47
C ALA A 191 -27.02 7.51 -3.61
N LEU A 192 -27.08 6.22 -3.98
CA LEU A 192 -26.32 5.17 -3.31
C LEU A 192 -24.81 5.39 -3.42
N SER A 193 -24.33 5.87 -4.57
CA SER A 193 -22.92 6.21 -4.78
C SER A 193 -22.46 7.33 -3.85
N PHE A 194 -23.22 8.43 -3.74
CA PHE A 194 -22.91 9.50 -2.78
C PHE A 194 -23.00 9.03 -1.33
N ALA A 195 -23.94 8.13 -1.02
CA ALA A 195 -24.03 7.49 0.29
C ALA A 195 -22.96 6.41 0.52
N THR A 196 -22.05 6.18 -0.43
CA THR A 196 -20.96 5.21 -0.32
C THR A 196 -19.64 5.91 -0.06
N LYS A 197 -19.15 6.74 -0.99
CA LYS A 197 -17.78 7.30 -0.92
C LYS A 197 -17.64 8.58 -1.71
N GLU A 198 -16.72 9.44 -1.26
CA GLU A 198 -16.37 10.73 -1.86
C GLU A 198 -15.78 10.61 -3.28
N THR A 199 -15.28 9.44 -3.67
CA THR A 199 -14.87 9.15 -5.06
C THR A 199 -15.99 9.39 -6.07
N THR A 200 -17.25 9.40 -5.63
CA THR A 200 -18.41 9.78 -6.44
C THR A 200 -18.32 11.22 -6.95
N PHE A 201 -17.70 12.15 -6.23
CA PHE A 201 -17.46 13.52 -6.71
C PHE A 201 -16.58 13.52 -7.96
N VAL A 202 -15.49 12.75 -7.94
CA VAL A 202 -14.59 12.59 -9.10
C VAL A 202 -15.32 11.96 -10.28
N PHE A 203 -16.04 10.86 -10.04
CA PHE A 203 -16.86 10.22 -11.08
C PHE A 203 -17.88 11.18 -11.70
N ALA A 204 -18.64 11.90 -10.86
CA ALA A 204 -19.65 12.85 -11.31
C ALA A 204 -19.03 13.99 -12.12
N ALA A 205 -17.88 14.52 -11.70
CA ALA A 205 -17.16 15.54 -12.45
C ALA A 205 -16.73 15.04 -13.84
N ILE A 206 -16.14 13.84 -13.94
CA ILE A 206 -15.74 13.25 -15.23
C ILE A 206 -16.96 13.09 -16.15
N MET A 207 -18.07 12.57 -15.63
CA MET A 207 -19.30 12.37 -16.41
C MET A 207 -19.90 13.71 -16.87
N LEU A 208 -20.00 14.70 -15.97
CA LEU A 208 -20.55 16.01 -16.30
C LEU A 208 -19.68 16.75 -17.31
N ILE A 209 -18.35 16.68 -17.20
CA ILE A 209 -17.44 17.25 -18.20
C ILE A 209 -17.67 16.58 -19.56
N PHE A 210 -17.68 15.24 -19.61
CA PHE A 210 -17.91 14.52 -20.86
C PHE A 210 -19.26 14.87 -21.50
N LEU A 211 -20.34 14.84 -20.71
CA LEU A 211 -21.70 15.15 -21.17
C LEU A 211 -21.79 16.60 -21.66
N ASN A 212 -21.16 17.54 -20.96
CA ASN A 212 -21.08 18.94 -21.38
C ASN A 212 -20.34 19.09 -22.71
N LEU A 213 -19.19 18.43 -22.89
CA LEU A 213 -18.48 18.43 -24.18
C LEU A 213 -19.30 17.78 -25.30
N TRP A 214 -19.98 16.68 -25.00
CA TRP A 214 -20.84 16.04 -25.98
C TRP A 214 -22.01 16.94 -26.38
N VAL A 215 -22.71 17.54 -25.42
CA VAL A 215 -23.82 18.47 -25.72
C VAL A 215 -23.31 19.69 -26.50
N ALA A 216 -22.14 20.23 -26.17
CA ALA A 216 -21.50 21.30 -26.93
C ALA A 216 -21.21 20.89 -28.39
N PHE A 217 -20.77 19.64 -28.59
CA PHE A 217 -20.53 19.06 -29.90
C PHE A 217 -21.83 18.92 -30.71
N GLU A 218 -22.92 18.47 -30.08
CA GLU A 218 -24.23 18.41 -30.74
C GLU A 218 -24.77 19.81 -31.10
N PHE A 219 -24.61 20.79 -30.23
CA PHE A 219 -25.01 22.17 -30.53
C PHE A 219 -24.19 22.77 -31.67
N ALA A 220 -22.89 22.46 -31.72
CA ALA A 220 -22.03 22.88 -32.83
C ALA A 220 -22.43 22.23 -34.16
N ASP A 221 -22.87 20.97 -34.15
CA ASP A 221 -23.31 20.27 -35.36
C ASP A 221 -24.67 20.77 -35.87
N GLN A 222 -25.59 21.13 -34.96
CA GLN A 222 -26.89 21.73 -35.31
C GLN A 222 -26.76 23.17 -35.86
N SER A 223 -25.71 23.91 -35.48
CA SER A 223 -25.56 25.31 -35.87
C SER A 223 -25.39 25.48 -37.39
N ARG A 224 -26.31 26.22 -38.04
CA ARG A 224 -26.46 26.28 -39.51
C ARG A 224 -25.20 26.76 -40.26
N GLY A 225 -24.89 26.09 -41.38
CA GLY A 225 -24.14 26.67 -42.51
C GLY A 225 -22.61 26.77 -42.38
N ARG A 226 -21.98 26.01 -41.48
CA ARG A 226 -20.54 26.13 -41.20
C ARG A 226 -19.77 24.86 -41.58
N GLY A 227 -18.79 25.01 -42.47
CA GLY A 227 -17.85 23.95 -42.87
C GLY A 227 -16.95 23.48 -41.71
N GLY A 228 -16.12 22.45 -41.94
CA GLY A 228 -15.41 21.73 -40.86
C GLY A 228 -14.61 22.59 -39.87
N ILE A 229 -13.86 23.60 -40.35
CA ILE A 229 -13.07 24.50 -39.49
C ILE A 229 -13.98 25.40 -38.64
N ALA A 230 -15.07 25.89 -39.22
CA ALA A 230 -16.03 26.73 -38.52
C ALA A 230 -16.83 25.94 -37.46
N ARG A 231 -17.02 24.63 -37.61
CA ARG A 231 -17.61 23.78 -36.56
C ARG A 231 -16.73 23.65 -35.32
N GLY A 232 -15.42 23.50 -35.50
CA GLY A 232 -14.47 23.44 -34.37
C GLY A 232 -14.46 24.73 -33.55
N ALA A 233 -14.47 25.89 -34.22
CA ALA A 233 -14.55 27.19 -33.54
C ALA A 233 -15.89 27.39 -32.81
N VAL A 234 -17.01 26.92 -33.41
CA VAL A 234 -18.33 26.97 -32.76
C VAL A 234 -18.40 26.05 -31.54
N PHE A 235 -17.81 24.85 -31.62
CA PHE A 235 -17.69 23.95 -30.48
C PHE A 235 -16.97 24.62 -29.31
N LEU A 236 -15.83 25.27 -29.55
CA LEU A 236 -15.09 25.98 -28.50
C LEU A 236 -15.92 27.13 -27.89
N GLY A 237 -16.82 27.75 -28.67
CA GLY A 237 -17.77 28.74 -28.16
C GLY A 237 -18.87 28.15 -27.27
N TYR A 238 -19.35 26.93 -27.56
CA TYR A 238 -20.37 26.27 -26.74
C TYR A 238 -19.80 25.51 -25.54
N ALA A 239 -18.59 24.97 -25.64
CA ALA A 239 -18.04 24.07 -24.63
C ALA A 239 -18.07 24.60 -23.19
N PRO A 240 -17.78 25.89 -22.90
CA PRO A 240 -17.87 26.42 -21.53
C PRO A 240 -19.31 26.62 -21.03
N PHE A 241 -20.30 26.69 -21.93
CA PHE A 241 -21.67 27.14 -21.63
C PHE A 241 -22.76 26.12 -21.97
N ALA A 242 -22.42 24.93 -22.46
CA ALA A 242 -23.41 23.97 -22.94
C ALA A 242 -24.36 23.51 -21.82
N TRP A 243 -23.85 23.31 -20.60
CA TRP A 243 -24.65 23.05 -19.41
C TRP A 243 -25.65 24.17 -19.11
N LEU A 244 -25.27 25.44 -19.28
CA LEU A 244 -26.14 26.60 -19.05
C LEU A 244 -27.24 26.69 -20.10
N ILE A 245 -26.89 26.44 -21.37
CA ILE A 245 -27.84 26.36 -22.48
C ILE A 245 -28.82 25.20 -22.26
N ALA A 246 -28.35 24.06 -21.75
CA ALA A 246 -29.17 22.91 -21.38
C ALA A 246 -30.12 23.22 -20.21
N ALA A 247 -29.62 23.83 -19.14
CA ALA A 247 -30.40 24.20 -17.97
C ALA A 247 -31.49 25.24 -18.29
N LEU A 248 -31.16 26.21 -19.15
CA LEU A 248 -32.07 27.27 -19.57
C LEU A 248 -32.90 26.90 -20.82
N TRP A 249 -32.78 25.66 -21.31
CA TRP A 249 -33.34 25.22 -22.60
C TRP A 249 -34.80 25.66 -22.84
N PRO A 250 -35.71 25.60 -21.85
CA PRO A 250 -37.10 26.04 -22.02
C PRO A 250 -37.26 27.57 -22.15
N PHE A 251 -36.37 28.36 -21.54
CA PHE A 251 -36.46 29.82 -21.50
C PHE A 251 -35.87 30.52 -22.71
N ILE A 252 -34.83 29.93 -23.32
CA ILE A 252 -34.06 30.57 -24.39
C ILE A 252 -34.58 30.23 -25.80
N GLY A 253 -35.86 29.88 -25.96
CA GLY A 253 -36.43 29.41 -27.24
C GLY A 253 -36.24 30.39 -28.41
N GLY A 254 -36.27 31.70 -28.16
CA GLY A 254 -35.97 32.72 -29.17
C GLY A 254 -34.51 32.71 -29.62
N ILE A 255 -33.58 32.60 -28.67
CA ILE A 255 -32.13 32.55 -28.93
C ILE A 255 -31.76 31.22 -29.60
N ARG A 256 -32.30 30.10 -29.11
CA ARG A 256 -32.08 28.76 -29.68
C ARG A 256 -32.44 28.70 -31.16
N ARG A 257 -33.62 29.21 -31.55
CA ARG A 257 -34.02 29.25 -32.97
C ARG A 257 -33.10 30.11 -33.83
N ARG A 258 -32.55 31.20 -33.27
CA ARG A 258 -31.55 32.03 -33.98
C ARG A 258 -30.22 31.31 -34.16
N LEU A 259 -29.83 30.48 -33.19
CA LEU A 259 -28.61 29.67 -33.23
C LEU A 259 -28.79 28.36 -34.03
N GLY A 260 -30.02 27.99 -34.39
CA GLY A 260 -30.33 26.73 -35.07
C GLY A 260 -30.42 25.51 -34.14
N LEU A 261 -30.59 25.72 -32.84
CA LEU A 261 -30.68 24.67 -31.81
C LEU A 261 -32.14 24.19 -31.64
N ASP A 262 -32.63 23.53 -32.68
CA ASP A 262 -34.03 23.10 -32.77
C ASP A 262 -34.27 21.75 -32.07
N GLU A 263 -33.26 20.86 -32.02
CA GLU A 263 -33.41 19.51 -31.48
C GLU A 263 -32.76 19.34 -30.09
N ARG A 264 -33.54 18.83 -29.14
CA ARG A 264 -33.03 18.45 -27.80
C ARG A 264 -32.50 17.02 -27.86
N HIS A 265 -31.19 16.87 -27.96
CA HIS A 265 -30.54 15.56 -27.92
C HIS A 265 -30.73 14.91 -26.53
N PRO A 266 -30.96 13.59 -26.39
CA PRO A 266 -31.13 12.93 -25.09
C PRO A 266 -29.97 13.14 -24.09
N ALA A 267 -28.76 13.42 -24.58
CA ALA A 267 -27.62 13.77 -23.72
C ALA A 267 -27.87 15.05 -22.90
N VAL A 268 -28.68 15.98 -23.40
CA VAL A 268 -29.13 17.18 -22.67
C VAL A 268 -29.94 16.78 -21.44
N ASP A 269 -30.83 15.80 -21.58
CA ASP A 269 -31.66 15.31 -20.48
C ASP A 269 -30.80 14.69 -19.37
N VAL A 270 -29.82 13.86 -19.76
CA VAL A 270 -28.88 13.24 -18.82
C VAL A 270 -28.03 14.30 -18.11
N LEU A 271 -27.51 15.29 -18.85
CA LEU A 271 -26.72 16.38 -18.29
C LEU A 271 -27.52 17.19 -17.25
N VAL A 272 -28.77 17.54 -17.57
CA VAL A 272 -29.65 18.29 -16.64
C VAL A 272 -29.98 17.45 -15.40
N ILE A 273 -30.34 16.18 -15.56
CA ILE A 273 -30.66 15.31 -14.42
C ILE A 273 -29.45 15.10 -13.54
N MET A 274 -28.31 14.68 -14.11
CA MET A 274 -27.11 14.43 -13.31
C MET A 274 -26.59 15.72 -12.66
N GLY A 275 -26.64 16.85 -13.38
CA GLY A 275 -26.21 18.15 -12.87
C GLY A 275 -27.10 18.68 -11.74
N THR A 276 -28.42 18.53 -11.83
CA THR A 276 -29.35 18.98 -10.77
C THR A 276 -29.36 18.08 -9.54
N LEU A 277 -29.00 16.80 -9.67
CA LEU A 277 -28.87 15.89 -8.53
C LEU A 277 -27.50 16.00 -7.84
N ALA A 278 -26.41 16.08 -8.62
CA ALA A 278 -25.06 16.17 -8.09
C ALA A 278 -24.67 17.58 -7.66
N GLY A 279 -25.19 18.63 -8.32
CA GLY A 279 -24.82 20.02 -8.08
C GLY A 279 -24.87 20.44 -6.61
N PRO A 280 -25.96 20.16 -5.86
CA PRO A 280 -26.02 20.46 -4.43
C PRO A 280 -24.93 19.77 -3.60
N GLN A 281 -24.48 18.58 -3.99
CA GLN A 281 -23.44 17.83 -3.29
C GLN A 281 -22.06 18.52 -3.39
N PHE A 282 -21.85 19.39 -4.39
CA PHE A 282 -20.63 20.17 -4.54
C PHE A 282 -20.62 21.48 -3.72
N ALA A 283 -21.58 21.69 -2.82
CA ALA A 283 -21.74 22.95 -2.09
C ALA A 283 -20.47 23.43 -1.37
N ALA A 284 -19.74 22.50 -0.72
CA ALA A 284 -18.52 22.84 0.03
C ALA A 284 -17.37 23.34 -0.85
N ALA A 285 -17.39 23.07 -2.17
CA ALA A 285 -16.36 23.54 -3.10
C ALA A 285 -16.27 25.08 -3.18
N VAL A 286 -17.30 25.80 -2.70
CA VAL A 286 -17.27 27.28 -2.61
C VAL A 286 -16.18 27.78 -1.66
N LYS A 287 -15.74 26.97 -0.69
CA LYS A 287 -14.66 27.34 0.26
C LYS A 287 -13.33 27.56 -0.45
N VAL A 288 -13.00 26.73 -1.45
CA VAL A 288 -11.71 26.78 -2.16
C VAL A 288 -11.39 28.18 -2.72
N PRO A 289 -12.25 28.82 -3.55
CA PRO A 289 -11.97 30.17 -4.04
C PRO A 289 -12.06 31.26 -2.95
N LEU A 290 -12.85 31.07 -1.89
CA LEU A 290 -12.95 32.03 -0.78
C LEU A 290 -11.67 32.05 0.05
N GLU A 291 -11.15 30.87 0.40
CA GLU A 291 -9.87 30.70 1.11
C GLU A 291 -8.70 31.20 0.25
N ALA A 292 -8.70 30.92 -1.05
CA ALA A 292 -7.71 31.47 -1.99
C ALA A 292 -7.76 33.01 -2.09
N ALA A 293 -8.91 33.63 -1.83
CA ALA A 293 -9.07 35.08 -1.73
C ALA A 293 -8.71 35.65 -0.34
N GLY A 294 -8.22 34.81 0.59
CA GLY A 294 -7.85 35.19 1.95
C GLY A 294 -9.02 35.27 2.93
N LEU A 295 -10.21 34.80 2.55
CA LEU A 295 -11.39 34.73 3.43
C LEU A 295 -11.41 33.35 4.12
N GLY A 296 -10.60 33.20 5.16
CA GLY A 296 -10.58 31.98 5.97
C GLY A 296 -11.91 31.75 6.68
N ILE A 297 -12.47 30.55 6.57
CA ILE A 297 -13.75 30.18 7.18
C ILE A 297 -13.45 29.27 8.37
N ASN A 298 -13.71 29.75 9.59
CA ASN A 298 -13.45 28.95 10.77
C ASN A 298 -14.46 27.79 10.87
N PRO A 299 -14.01 26.59 11.28
CA PRO A 299 -14.91 25.48 11.58
C PRO A 299 -15.95 25.87 12.65
N GLY A 300 -17.18 25.40 12.49
CA GLY A 300 -18.25 25.62 13.46
C GLY A 300 -19.28 26.67 13.02
N ALA A 301 -19.37 27.80 13.74
CA ALA A 301 -20.44 28.78 13.53
C ALA A 301 -20.32 29.50 12.17
N ASP A 302 -19.13 30.00 11.83
CA ASP A 302 -18.86 30.72 10.58
C ASP A 302 -19.15 29.83 9.37
N GLU A 303 -18.69 28.58 9.43
CA GLU A 303 -18.96 27.58 8.41
C GLU A 303 -20.46 27.29 8.24
N ARG A 304 -21.21 27.12 9.33
CA ARG A 304 -22.67 26.92 9.25
C ARG A 304 -23.40 28.12 8.64
N MET A 305 -22.94 29.34 8.93
CA MET A 305 -23.52 30.57 8.36
C MET A 305 -23.32 30.67 6.85
N LEU A 306 -22.26 30.06 6.30
CA LEU A 306 -22.05 29.93 4.86
C LEU A 306 -22.77 28.71 4.26
N ALA A 307 -22.65 27.55 4.91
CA ALA A 307 -23.12 26.28 4.41
C ALA A 307 -24.63 26.27 4.15
N VAL A 308 -25.43 26.72 5.13
CA VAL A 308 -26.89 26.64 5.04
C VAL A 308 -27.45 27.46 3.87
N PRO A 309 -27.11 28.75 3.69
CA PRO A 309 -27.57 29.52 2.53
C PRO A 309 -27.10 28.94 1.20
N VAL A 310 -25.85 28.47 1.10
CA VAL A 310 -25.29 27.92 -0.14
C VAL A 310 -26.02 26.64 -0.54
N VAL A 311 -26.22 25.72 0.42
CA VAL A 311 -26.96 24.48 0.17
C VAL A 311 -28.41 24.77 -0.24
N ILE A 312 -29.11 25.65 0.48
CA ILE A 312 -30.48 26.05 0.13
C ILE A 312 -30.53 26.66 -1.29
N ALA A 313 -29.59 27.52 -1.62
CA ALA A 313 -29.52 28.15 -2.94
C ALA A 313 -29.28 27.12 -4.06
N LEU A 314 -28.35 26.18 -3.87
CA LEU A 314 -28.04 25.16 -4.88
C LEU A 314 -29.17 24.13 -5.03
N VAL A 315 -29.78 23.69 -3.93
CA VAL A 315 -30.98 22.82 -3.96
C VAL A 315 -32.14 23.55 -4.65
N GLY A 316 -32.38 24.82 -4.30
CA GLY A 316 -33.41 25.66 -4.91
C GLY A 316 -33.18 25.86 -6.41
N ALA A 317 -31.96 26.20 -6.82
CA ALA A 317 -31.58 26.34 -8.23
C ALA A 317 -31.78 25.02 -9.00
N SER A 318 -31.37 23.90 -8.40
CA SER A 318 -31.55 22.57 -8.99
C SER A 318 -33.02 22.21 -9.17
N ALA A 319 -33.86 22.56 -8.19
CA ALA A 319 -35.31 22.37 -8.28
C ALA A 319 -35.93 23.26 -9.36
N ILE A 320 -35.55 24.53 -9.46
CA ILE A 320 -36.04 25.43 -10.50
C ILE A 320 -35.67 24.89 -11.89
N VAL A 321 -34.40 24.56 -12.12
CA VAL A 321 -33.94 24.02 -13.41
C VAL A 321 -34.67 22.73 -13.75
N GLY A 322 -34.79 21.80 -12.79
CA GLY A 322 -35.44 20.52 -12.98
C GLY A 322 -36.93 20.59 -13.27
N LEU A 323 -37.68 21.37 -12.48
CA LEU A 323 -39.12 21.57 -12.63
C LEU A 323 -39.47 22.24 -13.96
N VAL A 324 -38.62 23.15 -14.44
CA VAL A 324 -38.81 23.82 -15.73
C VAL A 324 -38.42 22.91 -16.88
N TRP A 325 -37.38 22.08 -16.73
CA TRP A 325 -36.96 21.14 -17.76
C TRP A 325 -38.03 20.08 -18.08
N ASP A 326 -38.53 19.38 -17.06
CA ASP A 326 -39.68 18.48 -17.13
C ASP A 326 -40.18 18.19 -15.71
N GLN A 327 -41.28 18.86 -15.32
CA GLN A 327 -41.83 18.76 -13.96
C GLN A 327 -42.11 17.31 -13.53
N ARG A 328 -42.71 16.48 -14.39
CA ARG A 328 -43.13 15.13 -13.99
C ARG A 328 -41.94 14.18 -13.93
N ALA A 329 -41.08 14.21 -14.95
CA ALA A 329 -39.91 13.36 -14.99
C ALA A 329 -38.93 13.74 -13.88
N TRP A 330 -38.68 15.03 -13.67
CA TRP A 330 -37.76 15.52 -12.66
C TRP A 330 -38.23 15.24 -11.23
N LEU A 331 -39.52 15.44 -10.90
CA LEU A 331 -40.03 15.08 -9.55
C LEU A 331 -39.84 13.60 -9.23
N THR A 332 -40.03 12.73 -10.23
CA THR A 332 -39.81 11.28 -10.06
C THR A 332 -38.33 10.97 -9.86
N VAL A 333 -37.46 11.55 -10.69
CA VAL A 333 -35.99 11.42 -10.59
C VAL A 333 -35.46 11.95 -9.26
N ALA A 334 -35.93 13.13 -8.83
CA ALA A 334 -35.57 13.75 -7.57
C ALA A 334 -36.00 12.88 -6.39
N LEU A 335 -37.22 12.30 -6.42
CA LEU A 335 -37.66 11.36 -5.40
C LEU A 335 -36.77 10.10 -5.38
N CYS A 336 -36.45 9.54 -6.54
CA CYS A 336 -35.56 8.38 -6.66
C CYS A 336 -34.14 8.63 -6.11
N PHE A 337 -33.66 9.87 -6.16
CA PHE A 337 -32.37 10.26 -5.60
C PHE A 337 -32.47 10.57 -4.10
N TRP A 338 -33.32 11.53 -3.74
CA TRP A 338 -33.38 12.07 -2.39
C TRP A 338 -33.98 11.09 -1.39
N ALA A 339 -34.87 10.17 -1.78
CA ALA A 339 -35.42 9.20 -0.83
C ALA A 339 -34.34 8.26 -0.24
N PRO A 340 -33.57 7.48 -1.02
CA PRO A 340 -32.50 6.65 -0.45
C PRO A 340 -31.39 7.47 0.18
N TYR A 341 -31.04 8.63 -0.40
CA TYR A 341 -30.04 9.54 0.18
C TYR A 341 -30.45 9.98 1.59
N THR A 342 -31.66 10.55 1.73
CA THR A 342 -32.16 11.04 3.01
C THR A 342 -32.26 9.90 4.02
N LEU A 343 -32.79 8.73 3.63
CA LEU A 343 -32.91 7.61 4.56
C LEU A 343 -31.56 7.15 5.08
N LEU A 344 -30.54 6.99 4.23
CA LEU A 344 -29.23 6.51 4.67
C LEU A 344 -28.49 7.57 5.50
N PHE A 345 -28.43 8.81 5.03
CA PHE A 345 -27.71 9.88 5.74
C PHE A 345 -28.40 10.31 7.04
N THR A 346 -29.70 10.05 7.20
CA THR A 346 -30.40 10.31 8.46
C THR A 346 -30.52 9.09 9.38
N ALA A 347 -29.81 8.00 9.07
CA ALA A 347 -29.91 6.74 9.79
C ALA A 347 -31.37 6.25 9.94
N PHE A 348 -32.15 6.33 8.86
CA PHE A 348 -33.59 6.08 8.83
C PHE A 348 -34.38 7.02 9.77
N LEU A 349 -34.07 8.31 9.68
CA LEU A 349 -34.70 9.43 10.41
C LEU A 349 -34.38 9.51 11.91
N THR A 350 -33.37 8.79 12.40
CA THR A 350 -32.92 8.87 13.80
C THR A 350 -31.87 9.96 14.02
N ASP A 351 -31.06 10.30 13.00
CA ASP A 351 -30.09 11.41 13.02
C ASP A 351 -30.36 12.41 11.89
N ILE A 352 -31.20 13.41 12.14
CA ILE A 352 -31.57 14.40 11.11
C ILE A 352 -30.35 15.23 10.64
N ASN A 353 -29.34 15.40 11.48
CA ASN A 353 -28.18 16.25 11.16
C ASN A 353 -27.33 15.65 10.04
N GLY A 354 -27.28 14.32 9.93
CA GLY A 354 -26.53 13.63 8.89
C GLY A 354 -26.97 13.98 7.46
N PHE A 355 -28.20 14.44 7.23
CA PHE A 355 -28.64 14.92 5.91
C PHE A 355 -27.78 16.10 5.41
N GLY A 356 -27.61 17.12 6.26
CA GLY A 356 -26.77 18.28 5.94
C GLY A 356 -25.28 17.93 5.96
N GLY A 357 -24.89 17.03 6.87
CA GLY A 357 -23.54 16.46 6.93
C GLY A 357 -23.11 15.83 5.61
N GLY A 358 -23.95 15.01 4.98
CA GLY A 358 -23.64 14.38 3.71
C GLY A 358 -23.42 15.37 2.55
N ILE A 359 -24.14 16.50 2.55
CA ILE A 359 -24.03 17.50 1.46
C ILE A 359 -22.79 18.38 1.64
N TRP A 360 -22.53 18.84 2.87
CA TRP A 360 -21.44 19.79 3.14
C TRP A 360 -20.19 19.11 3.69
N GLN A 361 -20.33 18.41 4.81
CA GLN A 361 -19.19 17.89 5.56
C GLN A 361 -18.44 16.76 4.83
N SER A 362 -19.12 15.95 4.01
CA SER A 362 -18.48 14.90 3.20
C SER A 362 -17.41 15.49 2.27
N LEU A 363 -17.79 16.46 1.43
CA LEU A 363 -16.87 17.09 0.49
C LEU A 363 -15.85 17.99 1.21
N ASP A 364 -16.27 18.71 2.24
CA ASP A 364 -15.37 19.58 3.01
C ASP A 364 -14.24 18.78 3.68
N TYR A 365 -14.60 17.69 4.36
CA TYR A 365 -13.63 16.79 4.98
C TYR A 365 -12.65 16.23 3.96
N TRP A 366 -13.15 15.77 2.80
CA TRP A 366 -12.32 15.19 1.74
C TRP A 366 -11.36 16.21 1.13
N ILE A 367 -11.81 17.44 0.85
CA ILE A 367 -10.93 18.54 0.41
C ILE A 367 -9.86 18.81 1.47
N GLY A 368 -10.23 18.83 2.76
CA GLY A 368 -9.29 19.00 3.86
C GLY A 368 -8.22 17.90 3.94
N GLN A 369 -8.55 16.66 3.55
CA GLN A 369 -7.57 15.56 3.54
C GLN A 369 -6.50 15.72 2.46
N HIS A 370 -6.73 16.52 1.41
CA HIS A 370 -5.73 16.73 0.36
C HIS A 370 -4.46 17.42 0.89
N ALA A 371 -4.58 18.29 1.90
CA ALA A 371 -3.45 18.98 2.51
C ALA A 371 -2.58 18.07 3.40
N VAL A 372 -3.12 16.93 3.85
CA VAL A 372 -2.41 15.97 4.71
C VAL A 372 -1.51 15.02 3.89
N GLN A 373 -1.71 14.94 2.56
CA GLN A 373 -0.96 14.08 1.63
C GLN A 373 -0.76 12.66 2.18
N ARG A 374 -1.85 12.02 2.63
CA ARG A 374 -1.78 10.68 3.23
C ARG A 374 -1.10 9.70 2.26
N GLY A 375 0.07 9.20 2.66
CA GLY A 375 0.86 8.24 1.89
C GLY A 375 1.80 8.84 0.83
N ASP A 376 1.87 10.17 0.68
CA ASP A 376 2.82 10.92 -0.16
C ASP A 376 3.22 10.22 -1.48
N GLN A 377 2.20 9.69 -2.20
CA GLN A 377 2.46 8.87 -3.38
C GLN A 377 2.80 9.75 -4.59
N PRO A 378 3.72 9.31 -5.46
CA PRO A 378 4.04 10.05 -6.68
C PRO A 378 2.84 10.16 -7.62
N GLU A 379 2.83 11.16 -8.51
CA GLU A 379 1.71 11.37 -9.45
C GLU A 379 1.51 10.21 -10.44
N PHE A 380 2.60 9.51 -10.79
CA PHE A 380 2.58 8.33 -11.64
C PHE A 380 2.11 7.04 -10.92
N TYR A 381 1.74 7.12 -9.63
CA TYR A 381 1.39 5.95 -8.80
C TYR A 381 0.39 5.01 -9.48
N TYR A 382 -0.77 5.50 -9.93
CA TYR A 382 -1.77 4.65 -10.59
C TYR A 382 -1.37 4.17 -11.99
N LEU A 383 -0.45 4.86 -12.67
CA LEU A 383 0.07 4.42 -13.97
C LEU A 383 0.89 3.13 -13.83
N MET A 384 1.52 2.90 -12.67
CA MET A 384 2.27 1.67 -12.37
C MET A 384 1.36 0.46 -12.10
N PHE A 385 0.11 0.66 -11.66
CA PHE A 385 -0.80 -0.44 -11.32
C PHE A 385 -1.21 -1.27 -12.54
N TRP A 386 -1.50 -0.63 -13.67
CA TRP A 386 -1.95 -1.34 -14.87
C TRP A 386 -0.93 -2.35 -15.40
N PRO A 387 0.37 -2.03 -15.56
CA PRO A 387 1.36 -3.04 -15.95
C PRO A 387 1.65 -4.05 -14.82
N ALA A 388 1.46 -3.69 -13.55
CA ALA A 388 1.66 -4.60 -12.42
C ALA A 388 0.57 -5.69 -12.30
N TYR A 389 -0.69 -5.34 -12.57
CA TYR A 389 -1.85 -6.21 -12.32
C TYR A 389 -2.75 -6.45 -13.53
N GLU A 390 -2.95 -5.43 -14.37
CA GLU A 390 -3.96 -5.45 -15.43
C GLU A 390 -3.37 -5.69 -16.82
N TYR A 391 -2.28 -6.47 -16.91
CA TYR A 391 -1.54 -6.68 -18.17
C TYR A 391 -2.36 -7.39 -19.26
N LEU A 392 -3.32 -8.26 -18.90
CA LEU A 392 -4.24 -8.85 -19.88
C LEU A 392 -5.17 -7.79 -20.50
N ALA A 393 -5.69 -6.86 -19.68
CA ALA A 393 -6.47 -5.74 -20.17
C ALA A 393 -5.59 -4.75 -20.97
N LEU A 394 -4.35 -4.53 -20.52
CA LEU A 394 -3.36 -3.64 -21.14
C LEU A 394 -3.07 -4.00 -22.60
N VAL A 395 -3.00 -5.30 -22.93
CA VAL A 395 -2.81 -5.76 -24.32
C VAL A 395 -3.91 -5.29 -25.27
N PHE A 396 -5.13 -5.06 -24.76
CA PHE A 396 -6.23 -4.55 -25.58
C PHE A 396 -6.42 -3.03 -25.43
N ALA A 397 -6.42 -2.52 -24.20
CA ALA A 397 -6.69 -1.10 -23.92
C ALA A 397 -5.52 -0.18 -24.32
N GLY A 398 -4.26 -0.58 -24.10
CA GLY A 398 -3.09 0.23 -24.46
C GLY A 398 -3.05 0.57 -25.96
N PRO A 399 -3.07 -0.44 -26.86
CA PRO A 399 -3.17 -0.19 -28.30
C PRO A 399 -4.47 0.51 -28.70
N ALA A 400 -5.58 0.30 -27.98
CA ALA A 400 -6.85 0.98 -28.26
C ALA A 400 -6.78 2.49 -28.01
N LEU A 401 -6.17 2.93 -26.90
CA LEU A 401 -5.96 4.35 -26.60
C LEU A 401 -5.20 5.03 -27.73
N LEU A 402 -4.08 4.45 -28.16
CA LEU A 402 -3.29 4.96 -29.28
C LEU A 402 -4.08 4.93 -30.59
N HIS A 403 -4.71 3.81 -30.91
CA HIS A 403 -5.46 3.65 -32.17
C HIS A 403 -6.59 4.67 -32.28
N TYR A 404 -7.40 4.86 -31.24
CA TYR A 404 -8.56 5.74 -31.28
C TYR A 404 -8.18 7.23 -31.35
N CYS A 405 -7.09 7.62 -30.68
CA CYS A 405 -6.56 8.98 -30.74
C CYS A 405 -5.89 9.27 -32.09
N LEU A 406 -5.24 8.28 -32.72
CA LEU A 406 -4.43 8.49 -33.92
C LEU A 406 -5.12 8.14 -35.24
N ARG A 407 -6.20 7.33 -35.25
CA ARG A 407 -6.84 6.85 -36.50
C ARG A 407 -7.44 7.97 -37.36
N GLY A 408 -7.66 9.15 -36.80
CA GLY A 408 -8.23 10.29 -37.51
C GLY A 408 -7.24 11.11 -38.35
N GLY A 409 -5.99 10.64 -38.51
CA GLY A 409 -4.96 11.28 -39.33
C GLY A 409 -4.30 12.50 -38.66
N PRO A 410 -3.57 13.34 -39.43
CA PRO A 410 -2.67 14.37 -38.88
C PRO A 410 -3.32 15.36 -37.91
N GLY A 411 -4.58 15.75 -38.17
CA GLY A 411 -5.31 16.64 -37.25
C GLY A 411 -5.60 15.99 -35.89
N SER A 412 -5.83 14.68 -35.85
CA SER A 412 -6.02 13.94 -34.60
C SER A 412 -4.69 13.71 -33.88
N TRP A 413 -3.60 13.53 -34.64
CA TRP A 413 -2.24 13.44 -34.08
C TRP A 413 -1.86 14.74 -33.37
N LEU A 414 -2.08 15.89 -34.02
CA LEU A 414 -1.82 17.20 -33.43
C LEU A 414 -2.63 17.40 -32.14
N LEU A 415 -3.94 17.10 -32.14
CA LEU A 415 -4.77 17.22 -30.93
C LEU A 415 -4.32 16.27 -29.82
N THR A 416 -3.86 15.06 -30.16
CA THR A 416 -3.30 14.11 -29.20
C THR A 416 -2.00 14.65 -28.59
N ILE A 417 -1.13 15.23 -29.41
CA ILE A 417 0.11 15.88 -28.94
C ILE A 417 -0.23 17.04 -27.99
N ILE A 418 -1.19 17.90 -28.35
CA ILE A 418 -1.63 19.00 -27.49
C ILE A 418 -2.20 18.46 -26.17
N THR A 419 -2.98 17.37 -26.22
CA THR A 419 -3.50 16.71 -25.01
C THR A 419 -2.35 16.27 -24.10
N VAL A 420 -1.36 15.56 -24.65
CA VAL A 420 -0.21 15.05 -23.89
C VAL A 420 0.62 16.22 -23.33
N CYS A 421 0.91 17.25 -24.12
CA CYS A 421 1.65 18.42 -23.65
C CYS A 421 0.90 19.17 -22.54
N ALA A 422 -0.42 19.32 -22.65
CA ALA A 422 -1.24 19.98 -21.65
C ALA A 422 -1.30 19.16 -20.34
N LEU A 423 -1.37 17.83 -20.42
CA LEU A 423 -1.27 16.97 -19.24
C LEU A 423 0.12 17.06 -18.62
N LEU A 424 1.20 16.93 -19.41
CA LEU A 424 2.56 17.07 -18.90
C LEU A 424 2.80 18.42 -18.22
N PHE A 425 2.24 19.50 -18.75
CA PHE A 425 2.30 20.81 -18.09
C PHE A 425 1.55 20.82 -16.75
N ALA A 426 0.36 20.19 -16.68
CA ALA A 426 -0.42 20.10 -15.45
C ALA A 426 0.24 19.22 -14.37
N PHE A 427 1.14 18.31 -14.75
CA PHE A 427 1.87 17.39 -13.85
C PHE A 427 3.35 17.77 -13.61
N GLY A 428 3.92 18.69 -14.41
CA GLY A 428 5.35 19.04 -14.35
C GLY A 428 5.69 20.26 -13.51
N ALA A 429 4.70 21.09 -13.15
CA ALA A 429 4.86 22.18 -12.19
C ALA A 429 4.71 21.62 -10.77
N GLU A 430 5.32 22.26 -9.76
CA GLU A 430 5.12 21.91 -8.35
C GLU A 430 3.62 21.90 -8.01
N SER A 431 3.00 20.71 -8.13
CA SER A 431 1.57 20.58 -8.31
C SER A 431 0.85 21.05 -7.05
N PHE A 432 0.07 22.12 -7.20
CA PHE A 432 -0.69 22.80 -6.15
C PHE A 432 0.10 23.45 -5.00
N THR A 433 1.44 23.52 -5.06
CA THR A 433 2.25 24.31 -4.11
C THR A 433 2.73 25.64 -4.69
N GLY A 434 2.56 25.84 -5.99
CA GLY A 434 2.81 27.12 -6.66
C GLY A 434 1.79 28.21 -6.30
N GLY A 435 2.17 29.48 -6.45
CA GLY A 435 1.25 30.61 -6.23
C GLY A 435 0.00 30.55 -7.14
N THR A 436 -1.06 31.30 -6.80
CA THR A 436 -2.39 31.25 -7.45
C THR A 436 -2.38 31.27 -8.98
N ALA A 437 -1.43 31.97 -9.60
CA ALA A 437 -1.30 32.02 -11.06
C ALA A 437 -0.91 30.68 -11.70
N ILE A 438 -0.09 29.89 -11.01
CA ILE A 438 0.35 28.55 -11.46
C ILE A 438 -0.85 27.58 -11.42
N VAL A 439 -1.59 27.57 -10.30
CA VAL A 439 -2.81 26.75 -10.15
C VAL A 439 -3.86 27.07 -11.22
N ILE A 440 -4.03 28.35 -11.57
CA ILE A 440 -4.94 28.75 -12.66
C ILE A 440 -4.46 28.20 -14.01
N ALA A 441 -3.15 28.25 -14.28
CA ALA A 441 -2.57 27.74 -15.51
C ALA A 441 -2.71 26.21 -15.62
N GLU A 442 -2.49 25.47 -14.53
CA GLU A 442 -2.69 24.02 -14.44
C GLU A 442 -4.16 23.65 -14.70
N CYS A 443 -5.10 24.31 -14.04
CA CYS A 443 -6.53 24.14 -14.28
C CYS A 443 -6.89 24.39 -15.75
N LEU A 444 -6.35 25.45 -16.35
CA LEU A 444 -6.58 25.74 -17.77
C LEU A 444 -5.99 24.67 -18.69
N ALA A 445 -4.81 24.13 -18.36
CA ALA A 445 -4.20 23.04 -19.11
C ALA A 445 -5.05 21.76 -19.06
N LEU A 446 -5.64 21.41 -17.91
CA LEU A 446 -6.59 20.30 -17.80
C LEU A 446 -7.85 20.51 -18.66
N VAL A 447 -8.37 21.75 -18.74
CA VAL A 447 -9.48 22.09 -19.64
C VAL A 447 -9.08 21.90 -21.11
N VAL A 448 -7.89 22.37 -21.49
CA VAL A 448 -7.34 22.17 -22.84
C VAL A 448 -7.17 20.68 -23.16
N ALA A 449 -6.64 19.89 -22.22
CA ALA A 449 -6.48 18.45 -22.36
C ALA A 449 -7.85 17.75 -22.58
N ALA A 450 -8.85 18.08 -21.78
CA ALA A 450 -10.20 17.51 -21.92
C ALA A 450 -10.82 17.82 -23.30
N PHE A 451 -10.70 19.07 -23.77
CA PHE A 451 -11.26 19.49 -25.06
C PHE A 451 -10.55 18.82 -26.23
N THR A 452 -9.22 18.82 -26.19
CA THR A 452 -8.40 18.28 -27.28
C THR A 452 -8.48 16.75 -27.34
N LEU A 453 -8.54 16.06 -26.20
CA LEU A 453 -8.77 14.61 -26.15
C LEU A 453 -10.13 14.24 -26.75
N PHE A 454 -11.19 14.94 -26.35
CA PHE A 454 -12.54 14.69 -26.88
C PHE A 454 -12.57 14.84 -28.41
N LEU A 455 -11.89 15.85 -28.96
CA LEU A 455 -11.83 16.11 -30.39
C LEU A 455 -10.86 15.20 -31.16
N ALA A 456 -9.77 14.74 -30.53
CA ALA A 456 -8.77 13.85 -31.10
C ALA A 456 -9.38 12.50 -31.49
N VAL A 457 -10.24 11.96 -30.65
CA VAL A 457 -10.91 10.68 -30.92
C VAL A 457 -11.98 10.86 -32.00
N ARG A 458 -11.66 10.47 -33.24
CA ARG A 458 -12.61 10.49 -34.36
C ARG A 458 -13.39 9.19 -34.42
N GLY A 459 -14.71 9.22 -34.54
CA GLY A 459 -15.57 8.03 -34.69
C GLY A 459 -16.89 8.14 -33.93
N GLU A 460 -17.40 7.00 -33.45
CA GLU A 460 -18.63 6.95 -32.65
C GLU A 460 -18.43 7.69 -31.32
N VAL A 461 -19.47 8.38 -30.82
CA VAL A 461 -19.40 9.08 -29.53
C VAL A 461 -19.09 8.11 -28.38
N PHE A 462 -19.52 6.86 -28.49
CA PHE A 462 -19.18 5.82 -27.51
C PHE A 462 -17.67 5.54 -27.44
N GLU A 463 -16.96 5.62 -28.57
CA GLU A 463 -15.50 5.47 -28.58
C GLU A 463 -14.81 6.67 -27.93
N ARG A 464 -15.33 7.89 -28.15
CA ARG A 464 -14.88 9.09 -27.44
C ARG A 464 -15.07 8.95 -25.93
N PHE A 465 -16.23 8.46 -25.52
CA PHE A 465 -16.55 8.24 -24.11
C PHE A 465 -15.57 7.26 -23.45
N LEU A 466 -15.32 6.10 -24.03
CA LEU A 466 -14.45 5.10 -23.41
C LEU A 466 -13.00 5.60 -23.24
N VAL A 467 -12.47 6.28 -24.27
CA VAL A 467 -11.13 6.88 -24.19
C VAL A 467 -11.11 8.02 -23.17
N PHE A 468 -12.10 8.91 -23.20
CA PHE A 468 -12.20 10.03 -22.26
C PHE A 468 -12.33 9.53 -20.82
N TRP A 469 -13.23 8.58 -20.56
CA TRP A 469 -13.45 8.03 -19.22
C TRP A 469 -12.20 7.33 -18.70
N THR A 470 -11.48 6.57 -19.53
CA THR A 470 -10.21 5.92 -19.13
C THR A 470 -9.13 6.95 -18.80
N ALA A 471 -8.88 7.92 -19.69
CA ALA A 471 -7.83 8.91 -19.49
C ALA A 471 -8.16 9.89 -18.35
N ALA A 472 -9.40 10.39 -18.29
CA ALA A 472 -9.83 11.32 -17.26
C ALA A 472 -9.88 10.66 -15.87
N SER A 473 -10.21 9.37 -15.78
CA SER A 473 -10.13 8.65 -14.49
C SER A 473 -8.67 8.54 -14.04
N LEU A 474 -7.76 8.11 -14.91
CA LEU A 474 -6.34 8.04 -14.57
C LEU A 474 -5.80 9.41 -14.09
N VAL A 475 -6.09 10.48 -14.84
CA VAL A 475 -5.65 11.84 -14.50
C VAL A 475 -6.28 12.31 -13.19
N ALA A 476 -7.61 12.22 -13.05
CA ALA A 476 -8.29 12.78 -11.90
C ALA A 476 -7.89 12.09 -10.59
N TYR A 477 -7.76 10.76 -10.58
CA TYR A 477 -7.30 10.04 -9.38
C TYR A 477 -5.81 10.31 -9.08
N SER A 478 -4.96 10.51 -10.10
CA SER A 478 -3.57 10.94 -9.90
C SER A 478 -3.42 12.36 -9.35
N LEU A 479 -4.41 13.24 -9.51
CA LEU A 479 -4.42 14.62 -9.00
C LEU A 479 -5.00 14.74 -7.58
N VAL A 480 -5.75 13.75 -7.11
CA VAL A 480 -6.30 13.74 -5.75
C VAL A 480 -5.15 13.58 -4.76
N GLY A 481 -5.11 14.41 -3.71
CA GLY A 481 -4.04 14.39 -2.71
C GLY A 481 -4.02 13.12 -1.87
N GLU A 482 -5.18 12.48 -1.69
CA GLU A 482 -5.31 11.17 -1.06
C GLU A 482 -5.09 10.06 -2.10
N LYS A 483 -3.83 9.69 -2.35
CA LYS A 483 -3.49 8.60 -3.27
C LYS A 483 -3.35 7.30 -2.51
N MET A 484 -4.25 6.36 -2.80
CA MET A 484 -4.34 5.10 -2.08
C MET A 484 -4.58 3.91 -3.02
N PRO A 485 -3.98 2.74 -2.75
CA PRO A 485 -4.05 1.56 -3.61
C PRO A 485 -5.48 1.20 -4.09
N TRP A 486 -6.47 1.24 -3.19
CA TRP A 486 -7.86 0.86 -3.50
C TRP A 486 -8.57 1.77 -4.51
N LEU A 487 -8.11 3.00 -4.68
CA LEU A 487 -8.67 3.90 -5.70
C LEU A 487 -8.36 3.42 -7.13
N THR A 488 -7.42 2.48 -7.30
CA THR A 488 -7.17 1.79 -8.58
C THR A 488 -8.41 1.09 -9.14
N VAL A 489 -9.39 0.73 -8.30
CA VAL A 489 -10.67 0.17 -8.75
C VAL A 489 -11.34 1.11 -9.77
N HIS A 490 -11.31 2.43 -9.51
CA HIS A 490 -11.98 3.43 -10.34
C HIS A 490 -11.23 3.73 -11.65
N THR A 491 -9.93 3.48 -11.70
CA THR A 491 -9.13 3.57 -12.94
C THR A 491 -9.18 2.27 -13.74
N THR A 492 -9.33 1.13 -13.06
CA THR A 492 -9.34 -0.21 -13.66
C THR A 492 -10.66 -0.52 -14.38
N VAL A 493 -11.81 -0.14 -13.82
CA VAL A 493 -13.12 -0.37 -14.46
C VAL A 493 -13.21 0.23 -15.88
N PRO A 494 -12.95 1.54 -16.12
CA PRO A 494 -12.98 2.09 -17.47
C PRO A 494 -11.97 1.42 -18.40
N PHE A 495 -10.77 1.14 -17.89
CA PHE A 495 -9.70 0.49 -18.63
C PHE A 495 -10.09 -0.90 -19.12
N VAL A 496 -10.69 -1.72 -18.25
CA VAL A 496 -11.22 -3.05 -18.58
C VAL A 496 -12.37 -2.96 -19.60
N ILE A 497 -13.27 -1.99 -19.49
CA ILE A 497 -14.38 -1.83 -20.44
C ILE A 497 -13.84 -1.41 -21.83
N LEU A 498 -12.83 -0.53 -21.89
CA LEU A 498 -12.15 -0.18 -23.14
C LEU A 498 -11.44 -1.39 -23.74
N ALA A 499 -10.68 -2.15 -22.94
CA ALA A 499 -10.02 -3.39 -23.34
C ALA A 499 -11.04 -4.38 -23.95
N ALA A 500 -12.16 -4.57 -23.27
CA ALA A 500 -13.20 -5.49 -23.70
C ALA A 500 -13.90 -5.06 -24.98
N TYR A 501 -14.19 -3.76 -25.13
CA TYR A 501 -14.79 -3.21 -26.34
C TYR A 501 -13.88 -3.41 -27.57
N SER A 502 -12.60 -3.05 -27.45
CA SER A 502 -11.63 -3.17 -28.53
C SER A 502 -11.25 -4.61 -28.83
N GLY A 503 -11.00 -5.42 -27.80
CA GLY A 503 -10.75 -6.85 -27.91
C GLY A 503 -11.94 -7.60 -28.52
N GLY A 504 -13.17 -7.28 -28.09
CA GLY A 504 -14.39 -7.84 -28.65
C GLY A 504 -14.54 -7.56 -30.16
N ARG A 505 -14.24 -6.34 -30.60
CA ARG A 505 -14.22 -5.98 -32.04
C ARG A 505 -13.08 -6.69 -32.77
N PHE A 506 -11.90 -6.82 -32.17
CA PHE A 506 -10.76 -7.55 -32.73
C PHE A 506 -11.10 -9.02 -32.98
N PHE A 507 -11.59 -9.74 -31.97
CA PHE A 507 -11.98 -11.14 -32.11
C PHE A 507 -13.17 -11.35 -33.05
N SER A 508 -14.15 -10.43 -33.05
CA SER A 508 -15.28 -10.50 -33.98
C SER A 508 -14.81 -10.45 -35.45
N ARG A 509 -13.80 -9.61 -35.76
CA ARG A 509 -13.20 -9.55 -37.10
C ARG A 509 -12.45 -10.82 -37.45
N LEU A 510 -11.73 -11.43 -36.50
CA LEU A 510 -11.02 -12.71 -36.68
C LEU A 510 -11.96 -13.90 -36.92
N VAL A 511 -13.15 -13.91 -36.30
CA VAL A 511 -14.13 -14.98 -36.48
C VAL A 511 -14.89 -14.80 -37.81
N ALA A 512 -15.21 -13.56 -38.20
CA ALA A 512 -15.94 -13.27 -39.43
C ALA A 512 -15.16 -13.66 -40.70
N THR A 513 -13.83 -13.63 -40.69
CA THR A 513 -12.99 -14.05 -41.82
C THR A 513 -13.00 -15.56 -42.08
N ARG A 514 -13.51 -16.39 -41.15
CA ARG A 514 -13.61 -17.85 -41.30
C ARG A 514 -14.90 -18.34 -41.97
N ARG A 515 -15.91 -17.48 -42.19
CA ARG A 515 -17.28 -17.89 -42.54
C ARG A 515 -17.78 -17.48 -43.93
N THR A 516 -16.93 -16.95 -44.79
CA THR A 516 -17.30 -16.59 -46.17
C THR A 516 -16.71 -17.57 -47.18
N ASP A 517 -17.46 -18.65 -47.43
CA ASP A 517 -17.44 -19.34 -48.71
C ASP A 517 -18.36 -18.59 -49.69
N GLY A 518 -17.86 -18.33 -50.91
CA GLY A 518 -18.67 -17.96 -52.07
C GLY A 518 -19.04 -16.48 -52.23
N VAL A 519 -18.33 -15.81 -53.14
CA VAL A 519 -18.73 -14.57 -53.84
C VAL A 519 -18.65 -13.25 -53.06
N ALA A 520 -17.47 -12.63 -53.09
CA ALA A 520 -17.24 -11.29 -53.68
C ALA A 520 -15.88 -10.77 -53.20
N ARG A 521 -15.02 -10.48 -54.18
CA ARG A 521 -13.63 -10.09 -54.05
C ARG A 521 -13.54 -8.63 -53.56
N GLN A 522 -13.37 -8.42 -52.26
CA GLN A 522 -12.72 -7.21 -51.74
C GLN A 522 -11.59 -7.65 -50.81
N ARG A 523 -10.38 -7.14 -51.07
CA ARG A 523 -9.14 -7.44 -50.34
C ARG A 523 -9.37 -7.36 -48.82
N ARG A 524 -9.62 -8.51 -48.19
CA ARG A 524 -9.68 -8.66 -46.73
C ARG A 524 -8.50 -9.52 -46.33
N PHE A 525 -7.73 -9.02 -45.36
CA PHE A 525 -6.58 -9.68 -44.77
C PHE A 525 -6.99 -11.07 -44.23
N THR A 526 -6.63 -12.14 -44.94
CA THR A 526 -6.80 -13.52 -44.48
C THR A 526 -5.66 -13.84 -43.51
N LEU A 527 -5.95 -13.86 -42.21
CA LEU A 527 -5.01 -14.37 -41.21
C LEU A 527 -4.99 -15.91 -41.31
N GLY A 528 -3.85 -16.49 -41.72
CA GLY A 528 -3.68 -17.94 -41.79
C GLY A 528 -3.79 -18.59 -40.40
N ARG A 529 -4.04 -19.91 -40.36
CA ARG A 529 -4.09 -20.71 -39.11
C ARG A 529 -2.86 -20.48 -38.23
N THR A 530 -1.68 -20.35 -38.84
CA THR A 530 -0.40 -20.06 -38.18
C THR A 530 -0.41 -18.70 -37.48
N THR A 531 -0.90 -17.66 -38.15
CA THR A 531 -0.97 -16.30 -37.60
C THR A 531 -2.03 -16.17 -36.51
N ALA A 532 -3.16 -16.88 -36.63
CA ALA A 532 -4.18 -16.91 -35.58
C ALA A 532 -3.66 -17.59 -34.31
N SER A 533 -2.90 -18.68 -34.44
CA SER A 533 -2.23 -19.33 -33.31
C SER A 533 -1.12 -18.44 -32.72
N ALA A 534 -0.37 -17.71 -33.55
CA ALA A 534 0.66 -16.78 -33.10
C ALA A 534 0.12 -15.60 -32.27
N VAL A 535 -1.14 -15.18 -32.50
CA VAL A 535 -1.82 -14.16 -31.69
C VAL A 535 -2.49 -14.75 -30.45
N ALA A 536 -3.07 -15.95 -30.57
CA ALA A 536 -3.81 -16.57 -29.46
C ALA A 536 -2.89 -17.06 -28.33
N ALA A 537 -1.70 -17.57 -28.65
CA ALA A 537 -0.79 -18.15 -27.65
C ALA A 537 -0.28 -17.10 -26.62
N PRO A 538 0.19 -15.90 -27.01
CA PRO A 538 0.56 -14.86 -26.05
C PRO A 538 -0.60 -14.40 -25.17
N ILE A 539 -1.81 -14.26 -25.74
CA ILE A 539 -3.00 -13.85 -24.98
C ILE A 539 -3.39 -14.92 -23.96
N ALA A 540 -3.32 -16.21 -24.34
CA ALA A 540 -3.57 -17.31 -23.43
C ALA A 540 -2.53 -17.37 -22.29
N LEU A 541 -1.25 -17.15 -22.60
CA LEU A 541 -0.19 -17.08 -21.60
C LEU A 541 -0.42 -15.93 -20.61
N LEU A 542 -0.78 -14.74 -21.10
CA LEU A 542 -1.11 -13.60 -20.25
C LEU A 542 -2.38 -13.84 -19.43
N ALA A 543 -3.36 -14.58 -19.95
CA ALA A 543 -4.53 -14.96 -19.17
C ALA A 543 -4.18 -15.94 -18.03
N LEU A 544 -3.28 -16.89 -18.28
CA LEU A 544 -2.77 -17.79 -17.23
C LEU A 544 -1.95 -17.04 -16.19
N LEU A 545 -1.09 -16.12 -16.63
CA LEU A 545 -0.33 -15.26 -15.73
C LEU A 545 -1.29 -14.41 -14.88
N SER A 546 -2.31 -13.80 -15.51
CA SER A 546 -3.33 -12.97 -14.84
C SER A 546 -4.05 -13.78 -13.78
N MET A 547 -4.47 -15.00 -14.11
CA MET A 547 -5.08 -15.91 -13.15
C MET A 547 -4.14 -16.25 -11.99
N ARG A 548 -2.85 -16.52 -12.27
CA ARG A 548 -1.85 -16.79 -11.23
C ARG A 548 -1.69 -15.59 -10.31
N THR A 549 -1.48 -14.39 -10.86
CA THR A 549 -1.35 -13.15 -10.08
C THR A 549 -2.59 -12.90 -9.25
N THR A 550 -3.78 -13.09 -9.81
CA THR A 550 -5.05 -12.99 -9.10
C THR A 550 -5.12 -13.95 -7.93
N ILE A 551 -4.73 -15.22 -8.12
CA ILE A 551 -4.73 -16.21 -7.05
C ILE A 551 -3.75 -15.82 -5.94
N LEU A 552 -2.51 -15.48 -6.29
CA LEU A 552 -1.48 -15.10 -5.32
C LEU A 552 -1.90 -13.87 -4.52
N ALA A 553 -2.26 -12.79 -5.21
CA ALA A 553 -2.61 -11.54 -4.55
C ALA A 553 -3.83 -11.66 -3.64
N THR A 554 -4.80 -12.52 -4.02
CA THR A 554 -6.08 -12.63 -3.33
C THR A 554 -6.09 -13.68 -2.21
N TYR A 555 -5.49 -14.84 -2.46
CA TYR A 555 -5.64 -16.01 -1.59
C TYR A 555 -4.37 -16.40 -0.87
N ASP A 556 -3.20 -16.03 -1.37
CA ASP A 556 -1.92 -16.39 -0.75
C ASP A 556 -1.40 -15.22 0.10
N HIS A 557 -1.33 -14.03 -0.51
CA HIS A 557 -0.80 -12.81 0.07
C HIS A 557 -1.88 -11.81 0.50
N GLY A 558 -3.14 -12.24 0.66
CA GLY A 558 -4.29 -11.37 0.89
C GLY A 558 -4.20 -10.46 2.12
N ASP A 559 -3.33 -10.82 3.07
CA ASP A 559 -3.04 -10.14 4.33
C ASP A 559 -1.52 -9.96 4.59
N VAL A 560 -0.67 -10.19 3.58
CA VAL A 560 0.81 -10.10 3.68
C VAL A 560 1.36 -9.10 2.65
N PRO A 561 2.10 -8.02 3.03
CA PRO A 561 2.53 -6.96 2.11
C PRO A 561 3.61 -7.38 1.11
N ARG A 562 3.20 -8.23 0.19
CA ARG A 562 3.92 -8.63 -1.02
C ARG A 562 3.28 -8.06 -2.28
N GLU A 563 2.14 -7.37 -2.12
CA GLU A 563 1.34 -6.81 -3.20
C GLU A 563 1.24 -5.28 -3.04
N PHE A 564 1.45 -4.54 -4.13
CA PHE A 564 1.22 -3.10 -4.23
C PHE A 564 -0.27 -2.70 -4.01
N LEU A 565 -1.17 -3.67 -3.86
CA LEU A 565 -2.60 -3.45 -3.60
C LEU A 565 -2.88 -2.92 -2.18
N PHE A 566 -1.86 -2.67 -1.38
CA PHE A 566 -1.96 -2.01 -0.08
C PHE A 566 -0.62 -1.41 0.33
N TYR A 567 -0.64 -0.45 1.25
CA TYR A 567 0.57 0.21 1.77
C TYR A 567 0.86 -0.13 3.24
N ASN A 568 -0.19 -0.45 4.02
CA ASN A 568 -0.10 -0.88 5.41
C ASN A 568 -1.27 -1.84 5.70
N GLN A 569 -1.00 -2.96 6.36
CA GLN A 569 -1.94 -4.07 6.47
C GLN A 569 -1.87 -4.73 7.84
N THR A 570 -3.03 -5.03 8.42
CA THR A 570 -3.12 -5.84 9.65
C THR A 570 -2.45 -7.18 9.41
N SER A 571 -1.54 -7.56 10.29
CA SER A 571 -0.82 -8.83 10.17
C SER A 571 -1.72 -10.02 10.55
N PRO A 572 -1.33 -11.25 10.19
CA PRO A 572 -1.98 -12.46 10.70
C PRO A 572 -1.72 -12.70 12.21
N ASP A 573 -0.80 -11.97 12.85
CA ASP A 573 -0.57 -12.08 14.30
C ASP A 573 -1.78 -11.56 15.10
N ALA A 574 -2.59 -10.66 14.53
CA ALA A 574 -3.75 -10.11 15.23
C ALA A 574 -4.80 -11.20 15.54
N PRO A 575 -5.28 -12.00 14.56
CA PRO A 575 -6.04 -13.23 14.84
C PRO A 575 -5.36 -14.19 15.83
N ASP A 576 -4.04 -14.41 15.72
CA ASP A 576 -3.31 -15.31 16.63
C ASP A 576 -3.35 -14.82 18.09
N VAL A 577 -3.23 -13.51 18.31
CA VAL A 577 -3.38 -12.88 19.63
C VAL A 577 -4.78 -13.09 20.18
N VAL A 578 -5.81 -12.97 19.34
CA VAL A 578 -7.21 -13.19 19.74
C VAL A 578 -7.41 -14.64 20.16
N GLU A 579 -6.88 -15.60 19.39
CA GLU A 579 -6.95 -17.03 19.74
C GLU A 579 -6.23 -17.33 21.08
N ARG A 580 -5.10 -16.67 21.35
CA ARG A 580 -4.40 -16.79 22.64
C ARG A 580 -5.27 -16.28 23.79
N VAL A 581 -5.93 -15.13 23.61
CA VAL A 581 -6.86 -14.57 24.61
C VAL A 581 -8.08 -15.48 24.80
N ASP A 582 -8.62 -16.06 23.72
CA ASP A 582 -9.71 -17.04 23.79
C ASP A 582 -9.32 -18.26 24.64
N ARG A 583 -8.12 -18.81 24.43
CA ARG A 583 -7.61 -19.92 25.26
C ARG A 583 -7.47 -19.55 26.73
N ILE A 584 -7.02 -18.33 27.04
CA ILE A 584 -6.92 -17.81 28.41
C ILE A 584 -8.32 -17.67 29.02
N ALA A 585 -9.28 -17.14 28.26
CA ALA A 585 -10.66 -16.97 28.69
C ALA A 585 -11.34 -18.32 29.00
N GLU A 586 -11.10 -19.33 28.17
CA GLU A 586 -11.58 -20.70 28.39
C GLU A 586 -10.91 -21.37 29.60
N ALA A 587 -9.58 -21.33 29.68
CA ALA A 587 -8.82 -21.95 30.77
C ALA A 587 -9.12 -21.33 32.14
N SER A 588 -9.34 -20.01 32.18
CA SER A 588 -9.73 -19.30 33.41
C SER A 588 -11.20 -19.50 33.81
N GLY A 589 -12.03 -20.11 32.95
CA GLY A 589 -13.47 -20.24 33.15
C GLY A 589 -14.24 -18.92 33.09
N ARG A 590 -13.60 -17.82 32.67
CA ARG A 590 -14.20 -16.48 32.60
C ARG A 590 -14.94 -16.24 31.28
N GLY A 591 -14.59 -16.96 30.22
CA GLY A 591 -15.11 -16.75 28.86
C GLY A 591 -15.04 -15.27 28.47
N ASN A 592 -16.08 -14.76 27.82
CA ASN A 592 -16.20 -13.35 27.43
C ASN A 592 -16.19 -12.34 28.60
N GLY A 593 -16.34 -12.82 29.85
CA GLY A 593 -16.20 -12.01 31.05
C GLY A 593 -14.75 -11.64 31.39
N LEU A 594 -13.76 -12.23 30.72
CA LEU A 594 -12.35 -11.86 30.85
C LEU A 594 -12.17 -10.39 30.46
N ARG A 595 -11.48 -9.65 31.33
CA ARG A 595 -11.19 -8.21 31.13
C ARG A 595 -10.01 -8.07 30.17
N VAL A 596 -10.18 -7.30 29.10
CA VAL A 596 -9.13 -6.98 28.13
C VAL A 596 -8.93 -5.47 28.09
N GLN A 597 -7.72 -4.98 28.35
CA GLN A 597 -7.40 -3.56 28.23
C GLN A 597 -6.47 -3.37 27.04
N VAL A 598 -6.84 -2.48 26.13
CA VAL A 598 -6.12 -2.19 24.89
C VAL A 598 -5.60 -0.77 24.95
N ASP A 599 -4.36 -0.58 24.56
CA ASP A 599 -3.76 0.73 24.42
C ASP A 599 -4.45 1.54 23.32
N ARG A 600 -4.90 2.74 23.69
CA ARG A 600 -5.58 3.67 22.78
C ARG A 600 -4.66 4.20 21.65
N THR A 601 -3.34 4.05 21.74
CA THR A 601 -2.43 4.45 20.66
C THR A 601 -2.73 3.72 19.34
N ASP A 602 -3.06 2.42 19.40
CA ASP A 602 -3.38 1.61 18.23
C ASP A 602 -4.62 0.72 18.50
N PRO A 603 -5.83 1.31 18.54
CA PRO A 603 -7.03 0.63 19.02
C PRO A 603 -7.66 -0.32 17.98
N TRP A 604 -7.24 -0.20 16.70
CA TRP A 604 -7.74 -1.02 15.59
C TRP A 604 -6.67 -2.01 15.14
N PRO A 605 -7.01 -3.29 14.92
CA PRO A 605 -8.35 -3.85 14.74
C PRO A 605 -9.02 -4.40 16.02
N TRP A 606 -8.46 -4.15 17.20
CA TRP A 606 -8.89 -4.78 18.46
C TRP A 606 -10.35 -4.55 18.83
N GLY A 607 -10.92 -3.38 18.47
CA GLY A 607 -12.35 -3.12 18.64
C GLY A 607 -13.23 -4.17 17.97
N TRP A 608 -12.88 -4.61 16.76
CA TRP A 608 -13.60 -5.67 16.07
C TRP A 608 -13.40 -7.03 16.73
N TYR A 609 -12.15 -7.44 16.96
CA TYR A 609 -11.88 -8.79 17.43
C TYR A 609 -12.32 -9.04 18.88
N PHE A 610 -12.20 -8.05 19.76
CA PHE A 610 -12.64 -8.15 21.16
C PHE A 610 -14.05 -7.57 21.39
N ARG A 611 -14.86 -7.40 20.34
CA ARG A 611 -16.22 -6.81 20.43
C ARG A 611 -17.16 -7.55 21.39
N ASP A 612 -16.96 -8.85 21.56
CA ASP A 612 -17.78 -9.71 22.42
C ASP A 612 -17.18 -9.89 23.82
N TYR A 613 -16.02 -9.30 24.10
CA TYR A 613 -15.33 -9.30 25.39
C TYR A 613 -15.63 -8.05 26.22
N ASN A 614 -15.33 -8.11 27.52
CA ASN A 614 -15.29 -6.94 28.38
C ASN A 614 -14.00 -6.12 28.12
N VAL A 615 -13.98 -5.36 27.02
CA VAL A 615 -12.81 -4.60 26.55
C VAL A 615 -12.85 -3.10 26.90
N THR A 616 -11.72 -2.51 27.27
CA THR A 616 -11.51 -1.05 27.36
C THR A 616 -10.35 -0.58 26.50
N PHE A 617 -10.42 0.69 26.09
CA PHE A 617 -9.38 1.38 25.32
C PHE A 617 -8.81 2.52 26.16
N ASP A 618 -7.67 2.24 26.78
CA ASP A 618 -7.08 3.04 27.85
C ASP A 618 -5.81 3.76 27.38
N GLU A 619 -5.54 4.94 27.94
CA GLU A 619 -4.29 5.67 27.69
C GLU A 619 -3.18 5.07 28.57
N MET A 620 -2.38 4.16 28.01
CA MET A 620 -1.39 3.37 28.76
C MET A 620 -0.06 4.11 28.96
N GLY A 621 -0.14 5.34 29.49
CA GLY A 621 1.03 6.16 29.82
C GLY A 621 1.60 5.91 31.22
N ALA A 622 2.45 6.83 31.71
CA ALA A 622 3.13 6.72 33.00
C ALA A 622 2.18 6.54 34.21
N ASP A 623 0.99 7.13 34.16
CA ASP A 623 -0.01 7.09 35.23
C ASP A 623 -0.97 5.89 35.12
N PHE A 624 -0.92 5.13 34.02
CA PHE A 624 -1.80 3.99 33.82
C PHE A 624 -1.51 2.88 34.83
N ARG A 625 -2.58 2.32 35.40
CA ARG A 625 -2.50 1.13 36.25
C ARG A 625 -3.51 0.12 35.74
N PRO A 626 -3.09 -1.13 35.50
CA PRO A 626 -4.00 -2.15 35.03
C PRO A 626 -5.03 -2.49 36.10
N GLU A 627 -6.22 -2.86 35.66
CA GLU A 627 -7.22 -3.47 36.51
C GLU A 627 -6.76 -4.87 36.95
N ALA A 628 -7.26 -5.34 38.08
CA ALA A 628 -6.91 -6.68 38.55
C ALA A 628 -7.34 -7.73 37.51
N ASP A 629 -6.47 -8.72 37.30
CA ASP A 629 -6.76 -9.91 36.50
C ASP A 629 -7.10 -9.62 35.01
N SER A 630 -6.65 -8.48 34.48
CA SER A 630 -6.89 -8.08 33.09
C SER A 630 -5.75 -8.49 32.16
N VAL A 631 -6.10 -8.84 30.93
CA VAL A 631 -5.12 -9.02 29.85
C VAL A 631 -4.83 -7.66 29.22
N LEU A 632 -3.56 -7.34 28.98
CA LEU A 632 -3.17 -6.05 28.40
C LEU A 632 -2.60 -6.22 26.99
N LEU A 633 -3.00 -5.31 26.09
CA LEU A 633 -2.42 -5.13 24.77
C LEU A 633 -1.80 -3.75 24.71
N VAL A 634 -0.48 -3.68 24.87
CA VAL A 634 0.28 -2.41 24.97
C VAL A 634 0.96 -2.12 23.64
N ALA A 635 0.84 -0.89 23.14
CA ALA A 635 1.54 -0.47 21.93
C ALA A 635 3.04 -0.29 22.23
N SER A 636 3.91 -0.64 21.28
CA SER A 636 5.37 -0.57 21.44
C SER A 636 5.88 0.78 22.00
N PRO A 637 5.38 1.97 21.56
CA PRO A 637 5.82 3.25 22.13
C PRO A 637 5.57 3.42 23.64
N ASN A 638 4.57 2.73 24.18
CA ASN A 638 4.16 2.81 25.58
C ASN A 638 4.71 1.66 26.42
N GLU A 639 5.43 0.69 25.84
CA GLU A 639 5.98 -0.48 26.54
C GLU A 639 6.89 -0.06 27.72
N THR A 640 7.61 1.06 27.59
CA THR A 640 8.47 1.61 28.66
C THR A 640 7.71 1.84 29.99
N TYR A 641 6.42 2.15 29.93
CA TYR A 641 5.61 2.41 31.12
C TYR A 641 5.17 1.11 31.84
N SER A 642 5.35 -0.06 31.23
CA SER A 642 4.96 -1.35 31.82
C SER A 642 5.76 -1.75 33.06
N SER A 643 6.95 -1.18 33.26
CA SER A 643 7.79 -1.40 34.45
C SER A 643 7.07 -1.16 35.78
N ALA A 644 6.00 -0.33 35.79
CA ALA A 644 5.21 -0.06 36.97
C ALA A 644 4.29 -1.21 37.42
N TYR A 645 4.01 -2.19 36.54
CA TYR A 645 3.08 -3.29 36.80
C TYR A 645 3.55 -4.66 36.29
N ILE A 646 4.72 -4.73 35.66
CA ILE A 646 5.26 -5.95 35.01
C ILE A 646 5.33 -7.17 35.94
N ASP A 647 5.57 -6.95 37.23
CA ASP A 647 5.72 -8.03 38.23
C ASP A 647 4.44 -8.86 38.45
N ALA A 648 3.28 -8.35 38.04
CA ALA A 648 2.00 -9.07 38.11
C ALA A 648 1.71 -9.91 36.85
N TYR A 649 2.57 -9.84 35.83
CA TYR A 649 2.35 -10.42 34.52
C TYR A 649 3.43 -11.44 34.14
N GLN A 650 3.05 -12.38 33.29
CA GLN A 650 3.97 -13.27 32.59
C GLN A 650 4.87 -12.47 31.63
N PRO A 651 6.00 -13.05 31.17
CA PRO A 651 6.84 -12.42 30.16
C PRO A 651 6.03 -11.94 28.95
N ALA A 652 6.20 -10.66 28.58
CA ALA A 652 5.46 -10.03 27.51
C ALA A 652 5.61 -10.79 26.18
N GLN A 653 4.49 -11.10 25.54
CA GLN A 653 4.49 -11.80 24.26
C GLN A 653 4.45 -10.76 23.13
N PRO A 654 5.49 -10.68 22.27
CA PRO A 654 5.46 -9.75 21.15
C PRO A 654 4.46 -10.21 20.08
N TYR A 655 3.88 -9.24 19.39
CA TYR A 655 3.15 -9.43 18.16
C TYR A 655 3.39 -8.22 17.25
N THR A 656 3.30 -8.45 15.94
CA THR A 656 3.24 -7.36 14.97
C THR A 656 1.78 -7.02 14.73
N LEU A 657 1.34 -5.79 14.94
CA LEU A 657 -0.05 -5.40 14.67
C LEU A 657 -0.30 -5.16 13.18
N ARG A 658 0.64 -4.47 12.53
CA ARG A 658 0.54 -4.09 11.12
C ARG A 658 1.87 -4.21 10.41
N TRP A 659 1.84 -4.61 9.15
CA TRP A 659 2.99 -4.66 8.26
C TRP A 659 2.89 -3.61 7.16
N ALA A 660 4.00 -2.96 6.84
CA ALA A 660 4.06 -2.00 5.73
C ALA A 660 4.62 -2.64 4.45
N PHE A 661 4.14 -2.16 3.31
CA PHE A 661 4.69 -2.50 1.99
C PHE A 661 5.95 -1.65 1.72
N PRO A 662 7.01 -2.22 1.10
CA PRO A 662 8.19 -1.45 0.70
C PRO A 662 7.87 -0.44 -0.41
N GLU A 663 8.02 0.84 -0.11
CA GLU A 663 7.67 1.94 -1.04
C GLU A 663 8.90 2.53 -1.74
N ASP A 664 9.87 1.68 -2.12
CA ASP A 664 11.15 2.07 -2.73
C ASP A 664 10.99 2.84 -4.06
N TYR A 665 9.81 2.74 -4.70
CA TYR A 665 9.45 3.49 -5.90
C TYR A 665 9.25 4.99 -5.65
N ARG A 666 9.07 5.44 -4.40
CA ARG A 666 8.88 6.88 -4.08
C ARG A 666 10.06 7.73 -4.54
N GLY A 667 11.28 7.20 -4.49
CA GLY A 667 12.50 7.90 -4.93
C GLY A 667 12.55 8.23 -6.43
N ILE A 668 11.71 7.61 -7.26
CA ILE A 668 11.62 7.90 -8.71
C ILE A 668 10.93 9.26 -8.96
N GLY A 669 10.23 9.82 -7.95
CA GLY A 669 9.49 11.09 -8.02
C GLY A 669 10.01 12.21 -7.11
N GLU A 670 11.07 12.02 -6.32
CA GLU A 670 11.69 13.09 -5.51
C GLU A 670 12.44 14.15 -6.35
N LYS A 671 12.43 14.00 -7.68
CA LYS A 671 12.96 14.99 -8.63
C LYS A 671 11.81 15.87 -9.15
N LYS A 672 12.06 17.17 -9.19
CA LYS A 672 11.09 18.27 -9.29
C LYS A 672 10.21 18.33 -10.56
N ASP A 673 10.25 17.34 -11.47
CA ASP A 673 9.52 17.38 -12.75
C ASP A 673 9.15 15.97 -13.26
N LEU A 674 7.86 15.75 -13.60
CA LEU A 674 7.37 14.53 -14.25
C LEU A 674 8.14 14.20 -15.54
N ALA A 675 8.62 15.20 -16.28
CA ALA A 675 9.43 14.97 -17.48
C ALA A 675 10.78 14.31 -17.16
N GLU A 676 11.38 14.65 -16.02
CA GLU A 676 12.60 14.00 -15.52
C GLU A 676 12.29 12.58 -15.03
N GLY A 677 11.17 12.38 -14.33
CA GLY A 677 10.70 11.04 -13.94
C GLY A 677 10.38 10.12 -15.12
N ILE A 678 9.78 10.65 -16.19
CA ILE A 678 9.56 9.92 -17.46
C ILE A 678 10.91 9.62 -18.14
N GLY A 679 11.85 10.56 -18.12
CA GLY A 679 13.21 10.37 -18.64
C GLY A 679 13.97 9.29 -17.89
N ASP A 680 13.91 9.30 -16.55
CA ASP A 680 14.50 8.31 -15.66
C ASP A 680 13.87 6.94 -15.87
N PHE A 681 12.53 6.85 -15.92
CA PHE A 681 11.82 5.62 -16.25
C PHE A 681 12.22 5.10 -17.64
N ALA A 682 12.26 5.96 -18.66
CA ALA A 682 12.70 5.57 -20.00
C ALA A 682 14.15 5.07 -20.02
N SER A 683 15.02 5.66 -19.21
CA SER A 683 16.41 5.22 -19.03
C SER A 683 16.50 3.90 -18.26
N SER A 684 15.62 3.69 -17.27
CA SER A 684 15.61 2.49 -16.43
C SER A 684 15.15 1.25 -17.21
N LEU A 685 14.31 1.43 -18.24
CA LEU A 685 13.97 0.36 -19.19
C LEU A 685 15.20 -0.17 -19.97
N GLY A 686 16.31 0.58 -19.99
CA GLY A 686 17.59 0.13 -20.56
C GLY A 686 18.50 -0.59 -19.56
N ASN A 687 18.19 -0.57 -18.26
CA ASN A 687 18.98 -1.20 -17.20
C ASN A 687 18.48 -2.64 -16.94
N SER A 688 19.40 -3.61 -16.93
CA SER A 688 19.10 -5.02 -16.61
C SER A 688 18.49 -5.18 -15.22
N ASP A 689 19.01 -4.43 -14.24
CA ASP A 689 18.58 -4.55 -12.85
C ASP A 689 17.11 -4.17 -12.69
N THR A 690 16.64 -3.16 -13.43
CA THR A 690 15.22 -2.79 -13.45
C THR A 690 14.35 -3.98 -13.85
N TRP A 691 14.73 -4.67 -14.93
CA TRP A 691 13.98 -5.82 -15.42
C TRP A 691 14.07 -7.01 -14.48
N ASP A 692 15.20 -7.22 -13.81
CA ASP A 692 15.34 -8.26 -12.79
C ASP A 692 14.40 -8.00 -11.59
N HIS A 693 14.24 -6.75 -11.14
CA HIS A 693 13.24 -6.39 -10.13
C HIS A 693 11.80 -6.60 -10.61
N TRP A 694 11.47 -6.19 -11.84
CA TRP A 694 10.14 -6.43 -12.41
C TRP A 694 9.85 -7.94 -12.58
N TRP A 695 10.86 -8.72 -12.98
CA TRP A 695 10.74 -10.16 -13.13
C TRP A 695 10.60 -10.86 -11.78
N GLY A 696 11.42 -10.47 -10.80
CA GLY A 696 11.30 -10.87 -9.40
C GLY A 696 9.91 -10.57 -8.84
N PHE A 697 9.38 -9.38 -9.08
CA PHE A 697 8.01 -9.04 -8.68
C PHE A 697 6.95 -9.89 -9.41
N TRP A 698 6.95 -9.94 -10.75
CA TRP A 698 5.90 -10.63 -11.51
C TRP A 698 5.88 -12.15 -11.28
N PHE A 699 7.03 -12.79 -11.16
CA PHE A 699 7.13 -14.24 -11.04
C PHE A 699 7.30 -14.70 -9.62
N HIS A 700 8.12 -14.04 -8.81
CA HIS A 700 8.54 -14.56 -7.52
C HIS A 700 7.91 -13.83 -6.32
N ARG A 701 7.38 -12.62 -6.55
CA ARG A 701 6.85 -11.75 -5.47
C ARG A 701 7.89 -11.54 -4.38
N ASP A 702 9.15 -11.29 -4.80
CA ASP A 702 10.34 -11.10 -3.95
C ASP A 702 10.33 -9.75 -3.22
N ILE A 703 9.21 -9.42 -2.58
CA ILE A 703 9.02 -8.22 -1.78
C ILE A 703 8.77 -8.68 -0.35
N LEU A 704 9.61 -8.26 0.58
CA LEU A 704 9.47 -8.55 2.00
C LEU A 704 8.87 -7.34 2.73
N PRO A 705 7.95 -7.55 3.68
CA PRO A 705 7.44 -6.47 4.54
C PRO A 705 8.57 -5.66 5.17
N GLN A 706 8.47 -4.33 5.16
CA GLN A 706 9.45 -3.45 5.83
C GLN A 706 8.79 -2.75 7.02
N GLY A 707 9.29 -3.03 8.23
CA GLY A 707 8.77 -2.40 9.45
C GLY A 707 7.32 -2.80 9.78
N GLY A 708 6.77 -2.15 10.80
CA GLY A 708 5.42 -2.43 11.25
C GLY A 708 5.07 -1.71 12.54
N VAL A 709 3.78 -1.72 12.89
CA VAL A 709 3.34 -1.33 14.22
C VAL A 709 3.46 -2.56 15.10
N GLU A 710 4.25 -2.47 16.17
CA GLU A 710 4.49 -3.58 17.10
C GLU A 710 3.72 -3.38 18.40
N GLY A 711 3.39 -4.48 19.08
CA GLY A 711 2.76 -4.46 20.38
C GLY A 711 3.12 -5.66 21.25
N ARG A 712 2.68 -5.61 22.50
CA ARG A 712 2.96 -6.62 23.52
C ARG A 712 1.66 -7.06 24.18
N LEU A 713 1.48 -8.38 24.26
CA LEU A 713 0.43 -9.01 25.05
C LEU A 713 0.99 -9.35 26.44
N PHE A 714 0.35 -8.83 27.48
CA PHE A 714 0.65 -9.17 28.87
C PHE A 714 -0.50 -10.00 29.45
N VAL A 715 -0.14 -11.18 29.98
CA VAL A 715 -1.07 -12.13 30.61
C VAL A 715 -0.77 -12.18 32.10
N PRO A 716 -1.76 -11.98 32.99
CA PRO A 716 -1.56 -12.09 34.44
C PRO A 716 -0.92 -13.43 34.87
N LEU A 717 -0.08 -13.40 35.91
CA LEU A 717 0.62 -14.59 36.45
C LEU A 717 -0.32 -15.68 36.99
N GLU A 718 -1.53 -15.29 37.36
CA GLU A 718 -2.57 -16.18 37.91
C GLU A 718 -3.23 -17.09 36.88
N PHE A 719 -3.14 -16.76 35.60
CA PHE A 719 -3.59 -17.65 34.53
C PHE A 719 -2.50 -18.67 34.20
N GLU A 720 -2.88 -19.93 33.95
CA GLU A 720 -1.91 -20.93 33.49
C GLU A 720 -1.18 -20.43 32.24
N ALA A 721 0.12 -20.70 32.15
CA ALA A 721 0.92 -20.35 30.99
C ALA A 721 0.38 -21.11 29.77
N VAL A 722 -0.44 -20.44 28.96
CA VAL A 722 -0.87 -20.97 27.67
C VAL A 722 0.35 -20.95 26.77
N ASP A 723 0.81 -22.15 26.37
CA ASP A 723 1.87 -22.32 25.38
C ASP A 723 1.51 -21.44 24.17
N PRO A 724 2.34 -20.46 23.77
CA PRO A 724 1.98 -19.47 22.75
C PRO A 724 1.58 -20.09 21.40
N GLY A 725 1.84 -21.39 21.21
CA GLY A 725 1.77 -22.06 19.91
C GLY A 725 2.82 -21.48 18.97
N PRO A 726 3.12 -22.13 17.83
CA PRO A 726 3.89 -21.47 16.78
C PRO A 726 3.09 -20.24 16.32
N SER A 727 3.69 -19.04 16.30
CA SER A 727 3.07 -17.92 15.58
C SER A 727 2.89 -18.34 14.12
N SER A 728 1.72 -18.08 13.56
CA SER A 728 1.47 -18.43 12.16
C SER A 728 2.04 -17.37 11.20
N SER A 729 2.59 -16.26 11.72
CA SER A 729 3.05 -15.16 10.89
C SER A 729 4.19 -14.35 11.49
N THR A 730 5.28 -15.01 11.87
CA THR A 730 6.56 -14.33 11.64
C THR A 730 6.61 -13.96 10.15
N PRO A 731 6.89 -12.70 9.77
CA PRO A 731 7.09 -12.36 8.36
C PRO A 731 8.03 -13.40 7.79
N VAL A 732 7.65 -14.10 6.71
CA VAL A 732 8.56 -15.02 6.02
C VAL A 732 9.83 -14.21 5.72
N GLY A 733 10.86 -14.39 6.54
CA GLY A 733 11.99 -13.45 6.69
C GLY A 733 12.53 -13.23 8.13
N ARG A 734 11.78 -13.56 9.19
CA ARG A 734 12.33 -13.76 10.54
C ARG A 734 11.87 -15.12 11.01
N GLY A 735 12.78 -16.07 11.15
CA GLY A 735 12.43 -17.39 11.63
C GLY A 735 12.00 -17.28 13.08
N GLU A 736 10.75 -17.62 13.36
CA GLU A 736 10.47 -18.23 14.64
C GLU A 736 11.41 -19.41 14.82
N ALA A 737 12.18 -19.35 15.90
CA ALA A 737 13.02 -20.42 16.35
C ALA A 737 12.13 -21.63 16.69
N SER A 738 11.81 -22.45 15.69
CA SER A 738 11.40 -23.83 15.93
C SER A 738 12.58 -24.51 16.61
N THR A 739 12.35 -24.91 17.85
CA THR A 739 13.15 -25.86 18.61
C THR A 739 14.58 -25.43 18.92
N ARG A 740 14.80 -25.04 20.18
CA ARG A 740 16.06 -25.32 20.88
C ARG A 740 16.47 -26.77 20.57
N PRO A 741 17.70 -27.04 20.12
CA PRO A 741 18.45 -28.09 20.76
C PRO A 741 18.90 -27.51 22.10
N ALA A 742 18.18 -27.85 23.18
CA ALA A 742 18.72 -27.71 24.52
C ALA A 742 19.77 -28.83 24.69
N GLY A 743 20.90 -28.66 24.02
CA GLY A 743 21.96 -29.66 23.94
C GLY A 743 22.99 -29.25 22.90
N ASP A 744 24.26 -29.33 23.28
CA ASP A 744 25.39 -29.21 22.36
C ASP A 744 25.31 -30.33 21.30
N ILE A 745 25.00 -29.98 20.05
CA ILE A 745 25.05 -30.92 18.92
C ILE A 745 26.34 -30.66 18.16
N GLU A 746 27.35 -31.49 18.40
CA GLU A 746 28.66 -31.45 17.71
C GLU A 746 29.37 -30.09 17.79
N GLY A 747 29.30 -29.41 18.95
CA GLY A 747 29.94 -28.11 19.16
C GLY A 747 29.06 -26.91 18.82
N ARG A 748 27.84 -27.12 18.32
CA ARG A 748 26.91 -26.06 17.91
C ARG A 748 25.93 -25.73 19.03
N TYR A 749 25.89 -24.46 19.40
CA TYR A 749 25.21 -24.01 20.60
C TYR A 749 24.61 -22.60 20.41
N ILE A 750 23.44 -22.35 21.02
CA ILE A 750 22.79 -21.04 21.02
C ILE A 750 22.85 -20.49 22.45
N ILE A 751 23.45 -19.32 22.62
CA ILE A 751 23.55 -18.63 23.90
C ILE A 751 22.53 -17.50 23.93
N GLY A 752 21.66 -17.53 24.94
CA GLY A 752 20.61 -16.55 25.16
C GLY A 752 19.44 -16.64 24.19
N ARG A 753 18.56 -15.65 24.28
CA ARG A 753 17.33 -15.49 23.50
C ARG A 753 16.88 -14.04 23.57
N LEU A 754 16.00 -13.61 22.67
CA LEU A 754 15.45 -12.26 22.71
C LEU A 754 14.81 -11.92 24.07
N GLY A 755 15.13 -10.74 24.62
CA GLY A 755 14.53 -10.19 25.85
C GLY A 755 15.50 -9.41 26.75
N ALA A 756 15.06 -9.03 27.95
CA ALA A 756 15.78 -8.14 28.86
C ALA A 756 16.21 -8.78 30.21
N GLN A 757 15.82 -10.02 30.49
CA GLN A 757 16.25 -10.71 31.72
C GLN A 757 17.71 -11.20 31.63
N PRO A 758 18.35 -11.61 32.74
CA PRO A 758 19.66 -12.25 32.68
C PRO A 758 19.68 -13.43 31.71
N GLY A 759 20.63 -13.41 30.78
CA GLY A 759 20.72 -14.39 29.71
C GLY A 759 19.76 -14.20 28.54
N GLN A 760 18.98 -13.13 28.52
CA GLN A 760 18.26 -12.67 27.34
C GLN A 760 18.94 -11.43 26.76
N MET A 761 18.86 -11.19 25.45
CA MET A 761 19.50 -10.03 24.81
C MET A 761 18.56 -9.38 23.81
N ASP A 762 18.76 -8.08 23.56
CA ASP A 762 18.10 -7.32 22.50
C ASP A 762 19.16 -6.55 21.71
N LEU A 763 19.18 -6.75 20.39
CA LEU A 763 20.20 -6.18 19.51
C LEU A 763 21.65 -6.40 20.03
N PRO A 764 22.08 -7.66 20.29
CA PRO A 764 23.46 -7.93 20.64
C PRO A 764 24.41 -7.56 19.48
N LEU A 765 25.42 -6.74 19.77
CA LEU A 765 26.38 -6.22 18.78
C LEU A 765 27.75 -6.89 18.92
N GLY A 766 28.77 -6.18 19.41
CA GLY A 766 30.10 -6.74 19.60
C GLY A 766 30.16 -7.81 20.68
N LEU A 767 31.09 -8.75 20.53
CA LEU A 767 31.36 -9.81 21.50
C LEU A 767 32.86 -10.10 21.58
N ALA A 768 33.33 -10.54 22.74
CA ALA A 768 34.72 -10.94 22.96
C ALA A 768 34.80 -12.15 23.90
N LEU A 769 35.92 -12.88 23.81
CA LEU A 769 36.20 -14.06 24.63
C LEU A 769 37.37 -13.77 25.57
N ASP A 770 37.32 -14.28 26.80
CA ASP A 770 38.51 -14.31 27.67
C ASP A 770 39.31 -15.62 27.54
N ALA A 771 40.42 -15.72 28.27
CA ALA A 771 41.31 -16.87 28.20
C ALA A 771 40.69 -18.21 28.68
N ALA A 772 39.60 -18.14 29.46
CA ALA A 772 38.80 -19.28 29.91
C ALA A 772 37.70 -19.66 28.91
N GLY A 773 37.45 -18.80 27.92
CA GLY A 773 36.39 -18.95 26.91
C GLY A 773 35.06 -18.35 27.34
N ASP A 774 35.01 -17.57 28.44
CA ASP A 774 33.80 -16.86 28.82
C ASP A 774 33.48 -15.80 27.75
N VAL A 775 32.20 -15.65 27.44
CA VAL A 775 31.70 -14.77 26.37
C VAL A 775 31.18 -13.48 26.98
N TYR A 776 31.78 -12.35 26.58
CA TYR A 776 31.29 -11.02 26.91
C TYR A 776 30.58 -10.47 25.68
N VAL A 777 29.36 -9.97 25.86
CA VAL A 777 28.55 -9.46 24.76
C VAL A 777 27.97 -8.10 25.10
N VAL A 778 27.99 -7.22 24.11
CA VAL A 778 27.32 -5.94 24.16
C VAL A 778 25.86 -6.13 23.78
N ASP A 779 24.99 -6.08 24.78
CA ASP A 779 23.54 -6.15 24.64
C ASP A 779 23.01 -4.72 24.46
N SER A 780 23.16 -4.22 23.22
CA SER A 780 23.06 -2.79 22.91
C SER A 780 21.64 -2.25 23.09
N GLY A 781 20.61 -3.02 22.71
CA GLY A 781 19.21 -2.68 22.91
C GLY A 781 18.86 -2.50 24.39
N ASN A 782 19.43 -3.34 25.27
CA ASN A 782 19.26 -3.24 26.71
C ASN A 782 20.28 -2.31 27.40
N SER A 783 21.15 -1.63 26.65
CA SER A 783 22.19 -0.73 27.18
C SER A 783 23.05 -1.36 28.29
N ARG A 784 23.50 -2.61 28.06
CA ARG A 784 24.29 -3.35 29.05
C ARG A 784 25.32 -4.29 28.43
N ILE A 785 26.23 -4.79 29.26
CA ILE A 785 27.15 -5.88 28.95
C ILE A 785 26.74 -7.10 29.75
N GLN A 786 26.75 -8.26 29.10
CA GLN A 786 26.54 -9.54 29.75
C GLN A 786 27.75 -10.45 29.58
N LYS A 787 28.03 -11.23 30.62
CA LYS A 787 29.06 -12.26 30.66
C LYS A 787 28.39 -13.63 30.76
N PHE A 788 28.84 -14.56 29.92
CA PHE A 788 28.38 -15.95 29.88
C PHE A 788 29.56 -16.91 30.02
N ASP A 789 29.33 -18.09 30.59
CA ASP A 789 30.28 -19.20 30.47
C ASP A 789 30.29 -19.73 29.01
N PRO A 790 31.27 -20.57 28.60
CA PRO A 790 31.34 -21.12 27.24
C PRO A 790 30.12 -21.98 26.84
N ARG A 791 29.31 -22.38 27.83
CA ARG A 791 28.05 -23.15 27.67
C ARG A 791 26.83 -22.24 27.79
N GLY A 792 26.99 -20.92 27.69
CA GLY A 792 25.90 -19.95 27.67
C GLY A 792 25.14 -19.77 28.99
N GLY A 793 25.68 -20.26 30.11
CA GLY A 793 25.18 -19.92 31.44
C GLY A 793 25.48 -18.45 31.76
N PRO A 794 24.48 -17.62 32.11
CA PRO A 794 24.74 -16.23 32.47
C PRO A 794 25.53 -16.16 33.79
N LEU A 795 26.65 -15.44 33.78
CA LEU A 795 27.56 -15.30 34.93
C LEU A 795 27.42 -13.95 35.62
N ALA A 796 27.36 -12.86 34.84
CA ALA A 796 27.26 -11.49 35.35
C ALA A 796 26.68 -10.55 34.29
N ALA A 797 26.16 -9.41 34.72
CA ALA A 797 25.73 -8.33 33.84
C ALA A 797 25.96 -6.98 34.52
N VAL A 798 26.30 -5.95 33.74
CA VAL A 798 26.40 -4.57 34.20
C VAL A 798 25.86 -3.65 33.12
N GLY A 799 25.12 -2.61 33.51
CA GLY A 799 24.59 -1.64 32.55
C GLY A 799 23.12 -1.33 32.70
N THR A 800 22.83 -0.04 32.60
CA THR A 800 21.52 0.52 32.27
C THR A 800 21.74 1.71 31.34
N ALA A 801 20.67 2.20 30.71
CA ALA A 801 20.74 3.47 29.98
C ALA A 801 21.21 4.62 30.90
N GLY A 802 22.15 5.44 30.43
CA GLY A 802 22.62 6.63 31.16
C GLY A 802 24.10 6.97 30.93
N THR A 803 24.63 7.88 31.76
CA THR A 803 25.98 8.46 31.61
C THR A 803 26.88 8.26 32.83
N ALA A 804 26.37 7.70 33.93
CA ALA A 804 27.19 7.38 35.11
C ALA A 804 28.18 6.23 34.81
N PRO A 805 29.20 6.00 35.65
CA PRO A 805 30.06 4.82 35.54
C PRO A 805 29.23 3.53 35.56
N GLY A 806 29.45 2.65 34.59
CA GLY A 806 28.66 1.43 34.42
C GLY A 806 27.28 1.63 33.81
N GLN A 807 26.92 2.82 33.33
CA GLN A 807 25.76 3.07 32.47
C GLN A 807 26.22 3.34 31.03
N PHE A 808 25.36 3.04 30.06
CA PHE A 808 25.70 3.09 28.64
C PHE A 808 24.65 3.81 27.80
N ASN A 809 25.05 4.24 26.60
CA ASN A 809 24.16 4.76 25.57
C ASN A 809 24.53 4.16 24.20
N GLN A 810 23.75 3.16 23.78
CA GLN A 810 24.02 2.27 22.64
C GLN A 810 25.50 1.86 22.56
N PRO A 811 26.00 1.12 23.56
CA PRO A 811 27.35 0.57 23.48
C PRO A 811 27.42 -0.33 22.25
N SER A 812 28.57 -0.37 21.56
CA SER A 812 28.66 -1.10 20.29
C SER A 812 29.67 -2.22 20.27
N ASP A 813 30.76 -2.16 21.03
CA ASP A 813 31.77 -3.22 21.02
C ASP A 813 32.44 -3.43 22.38
N VAL A 814 33.04 -4.60 22.55
CA VAL A 814 33.72 -5.02 23.78
C VAL A 814 35.03 -5.73 23.46
N ALA A 815 36.06 -5.48 24.24
CA ALA A 815 37.33 -6.18 24.17
C ALA A 815 37.80 -6.61 25.57
N VAL A 816 38.56 -7.69 25.67
CA VAL A 816 39.08 -8.22 26.94
C VAL A 816 40.60 -8.33 26.85
N ASP A 817 41.32 -7.83 27.86
CA ASP A 817 42.78 -7.97 27.93
C ASP A 817 43.22 -9.30 28.57
N ALA A 818 44.52 -9.59 28.53
CA ALA A 818 45.08 -10.82 29.09
C ALA A 818 44.93 -10.95 30.62
N ALA A 819 44.66 -9.86 31.32
CA ALA A 819 44.36 -9.86 32.76
C ALA A 819 42.86 -10.03 33.04
N GLY A 820 42.02 -10.08 32.01
CA GLY A 820 40.57 -10.22 32.09
C GLY A 820 39.82 -8.88 32.28
N ASN A 821 40.48 -7.73 32.16
CA ASN A 821 39.76 -6.46 32.20
C ASN A 821 38.98 -6.26 30.90
N VAL A 822 37.78 -5.70 31.04
CA VAL A 822 36.83 -5.54 29.94
C VAL A 822 36.77 -4.07 29.54
N TYR A 823 36.88 -3.79 28.24
CA TYR A 823 36.83 -2.44 27.66
C TYR A 823 35.63 -2.34 26.73
N VAL A 824 34.80 -1.32 26.93
CA VAL A 824 33.54 -1.15 26.21
C VAL A 824 33.53 0.18 25.47
N ALA A 825 33.21 0.14 24.18
CA ALA A 825 32.95 1.32 23.37
C ALA A 825 31.51 1.82 23.60
N ASP A 826 31.38 2.83 24.46
CA ASP A 826 30.12 3.46 24.84
C ASP A 826 29.78 4.59 23.85
N THR A 827 29.31 4.17 22.67
CA THR A 827 29.36 4.95 21.42
C THR A 827 28.73 6.34 21.53
N TRP A 828 27.52 6.45 22.08
CA TRP A 828 26.83 7.75 22.17
C TRP A 828 27.04 8.49 23.49
N ASN A 829 27.81 7.93 24.40
CA ASN A 829 28.43 8.70 25.48
C ASN A 829 29.84 9.17 25.11
N HIS A 830 30.32 8.88 23.89
CA HIS A 830 31.59 9.34 23.32
C HIS A 830 32.80 8.97 24.19
N ARG A 831 32.79 7.78 24.78
CA ARG A 831 33.81 7.33 25.74
C ARG A 831 34.08 5.84 25.65
N ILE A 832 35.21 5.44 26.24
CA ILE A 832 35.53 4.05 26.55
C ILE A 832 35.38 3.86 28.06
N GLN A 833 34.78 2.74 28.47
CA GLN A 833 34.70 2.35 29.88
C GLN A 833 35.48 1.05 30.10
N LYS A 834 36.28 1.00 31.18
CA LYS A 834 37.05 -0.16 31.62
C LYS A 834 36.43 -0.76 32.88
N PHE A 835 36.32 -2.07 32.91
CA PHE A 835 35.78 -2.86 34.02
C PHE A 835 36.77 -3.95 34.43
N ALA A 836 36.68 -4.38 35.68
CA ALA A 836 37.35 -5.57 36.17
C ALA A 836 36.66 -6.84 35.61
N PRO A 837 37.27 -8.04 35.76
CA PRO A 837 36.68 -9.29 35.26
C PRO A 837 35.29 -9.63 35.80
N ASP A 838 34.92 -9.09 36.96
CA ASP A 838 33.60 -9.21 37.59
C ASP A 838 32.60 -8.14 37.14
N LEU A 839 32.96 -7.36 36.12
CA LEU A 839 32.20 -6.23 35.56
C LEU A 839 32.04 -5.04 36.51
N THR A 840 32.87 -4.91 37.55
CA THR A 840 32.92 -3.69 38.36
C THR A 840 33.61 -2.54 37.59
N PRO A 841 33.04 -1.31 37.54
CA PRO A 841 33.65 -0.19 36.83
C PRO A 841 34.98 0.23 37.45
N ILE A 842 36.03 0.39 36.64
CA ILE A 842 37.36 0.85 37.09
C ILE A 842 37.58 2.31 36.71
N LEU A 843 37.49 2.63 35.41
CA LEU A 843 37.74 3.97 34.89
C LEU A 843 37.02 4.18 33.55
N ALA A 844 36.86 5.43 33.15
CA ALA A 844 36.32 5.81 31.84
C ALA A 844 37.09 7.02 31.31
N TRP A 845 37.29 7.07 29.99
CA TRP A 845 37.94 8.20 29.32
C TRP A 845 37.27 8.49 27.98
N GLY A 846 37.39 9.74 27.54
CA GLY A 846 36.70 10.23 26.34
C GLY A 846 35.66 11.30 26.67
N GLN A 847 35.50 12.21 25.72
CA GLN A 847 34.57 13.33 25.75
C GLN A 847 34.03 13.59 24.34
N PRO A 848 32.85 14.20 24.14
CA PRO A 848 32.38 14.53 22.80
C PRO A 848 33.28 15.57 22.11
N THR A 849 33.59 15.35 20.83
CA THR A 849 34.20 16.34 19.92
C THR A 849 33.15 17.01 19.04
N ARG A 850 33.39 18.26 18.62
CA ARG A 850 32.73 18.86 17.44
C ARG A 850 33.68 19.03 16.26
N ASP A 851 34.98 18.91 16.50
CA ASP A 851 36.00 18.89 15.46
C ASP A 851 36.20 17.45 15.00
N LEU A 852 35.64 17.13 13.84
CA LEU A 852 35.75 15.80 13.23
C LEU A 852 37.04 15.64 12.41
N ILE A 853 37.78 16.73 12.19
CA ILE A 853 38.98 16.74 11.34
C ILE A 853 40.22 16.65 12.22
N ASN A 854 40.29 17.43 13.30
CA ASN A 854 41.42 17.46 14.24
C ASN A 854 40.95 17.36 15.69
N PRO A 855 40.24 16.29 16.07
CA PRO A 855 39.81 16.09 17.44
C PRO A 855 41.00 16.04 18.40
N ALA A 856 40.81 16.57 19.61
CA ALA A 856 41.80 16.43 20.66
C ALA A 856 41.95 14.96 21.10
N PRO A 857 43.11 14.56 21.66
CA PRO A 857 43.41 13.20 22.12
C PRO A 857 42.34 12.55 23.02
N ASP A 858 41.66 13.36 23.83
CA ASP A 858 40.64 12.94 24.80
C ASP A 858 39.20 13.00 24.25
N ARG A 859 39.00 13.33 22.96
CA ARG A 859 37.67 13.63 22.40
C ARG A 859 37.23 12.68 21.30
N PHE A 860 36.14 11.94 21.45
CA PHE A 860 35.56 11.06 20.43
C PHE A 860 34.28 11.62 19.80
N TRP A 861 33.86 11.09 18.64
CA TRP A 861 32.51 11.33 18.11
C TRP A 861 31.65 10.07 18.10
N ALA A 862 32.18 8.94 17.66
CA ALA A 862 31.44 7.69 17.65
C ALA A 862 32.42 6.51 17.75
N PRO A 863 32.98 6.23 18.93
CA PRO A 863 33.84 5.08 19.12
C PRO A 863 33.00 3.82 18.91
N ARG A 864 33.39 2.97 17.96
CA ARG A 864 32.68 1.72 17.64
C ARG A 864 33.55 0.49 17.91
N GLY A 865 34.40 0.10 16.96
CA GLY A 865 35.28 -1.05 17.12
C GLY A 865 36.32 -0.83 18.21
N ILE A 866 36.58 -1.84 19.02
CA ILE A 866 37.63 -1.80 20.06
C ILE A 866 38.38 -3.14 20.11
N VAL A 867 39.71 -3.09 20.26
CA VAL A 867 40.55 -4.29 20.40
C VAL A 867 41.77 -3.99 21.27
N VAL A 868 42.31 -5.02 21.92
CA VAL A 868 43.58 -4.96 22.66
C VAL A 868 44.68 -5.58 21.81
N ASP A 869 45.79 -4.88 21.59
CA ASP A 869 46.95 -5.44 20.89
C ASP A 869 47.84 -6.32 21.80
N HIS A 870 48.81 -7.00 21.19
CA HIS A 870 49.76 -7.87 21.92
C HIS A 870 50.63 -7.15 22.95
N GLN A 871 50.72 -5.81 22.89
CA GLN A 871 51.44 -5.00 23.87
C GLN A 871 50.52 -4.50 25.01
N GLY A 872 49.23 -4.82 24.93
CA GLY A 872 48.21 -4.37 25.88
C GLY A 872 47.64 -2.99 25.59
N ASN A 873 47.92 -2.38 24.44
CA ASN A 873 47.32 -1.10 24.08
C ASN A 873 45.89 -1.29 23.59
N ILE A 874 45.05 -0.29 23.85
CA ILE A 874 43.65 -0.27 23.45
C ILE A 874 43.54 0.51 22.13
N LEU A 875 43.13 -0.16 21.06
CA LEU A 875 42.84 0.46 19.77
C LEU A 875 41.34 0.64 19.61
N VAL A 876 40.94 1.84 19.21
CA VAL A 876 39.53 2.24 19.07
C VAL A 876 39.31 2.80 17.66
N ALA A 877 38.35 2.23 16.93
CA ALA A 877 37.84 2.82 15.70
C ALA A 877 36.84 3.93 16.04
N ASP A 878 37.28 5.19 15.98
CA ASP A 878 36.40 6.35 16.12
C ASP A 878 35.79 6.67 14.75
N THR A 879 34.70 5.96 14.43
CA THR A 879 34.02 6.02 13.14
C THR A 879 33.70 7.45 12.74
N GLY A 880 33.26 8.26 13.69
CA GLY A 880 32.89 9.65 13.49
C GLY A 880 34.01 10.57 13.03
N THR A 881 35.22 10.34 13.54
CA THR A 881 36.41 11.12 13.18
C THR A 881 37.24 10.44 12.10
N ASN A 882 36.85 9.25 11.66
CA ASN A 882 37.50 8.45 10.62
C ASN A 882 38.96 8.13 10.94
N ARG A 883 39.23 7.71 12.18
CA ARG A 883 40.58 7.38 12.68
C ARG A 883 40.58 6.16 13.58
N ILE A 884 41.73 5.50 13.66
CA ILE A 884 42.02 4.56 14.73
C ILE A 884 42.85 5.27 15.80
N ARG A 885 42.39 5.19 17.04
CA ARG A 885 43.03 5.81 18.19
C ARG A 885 43.64 4.78 19.12
N ARG A 886 44.79 5.09 19.69
CA ARG A 886 45.54 4.18 20.55
C ARG A 886 45.72 4.75 21.95
N TYR A 887 45.43 3.93 22.95
CA TYR A 887 45.54 4.28 24.37
C TYR A 887 46.30 3.21 25.16
N THR A 888 46.89 3.59 26.28
CA THR A 888 47.33 2.64 27.31
C THR A 888 46.13 2.06 28.07
N PRO A 889 46.28 0.96 28.82
CA PRO A 889 45.24 0.43 29.71
C PRO A 889 44.70 1.43 30.76
N ASP A 890 45.44 2.51 31.03
CA ASP A 890 45.08 3.57 31.98
C ASP A 890 44.33 4.73 31.30
N GLY A 891 44.01 4.60 30.01
CA GLY A 891 43.28 5.62 29.23
C GLY A 891 44.15 6.77 28.73
N VAL A 892 45.49 6.64 28.76
CA VAL A 892 46.41 7.67 28.24
C VAL A 892 46.56 7.52 26.74
N HIS A 893 46.28 8.58 25.97
CA HIS A 893 46.44 8.59 24.52
C HIS A 893 47.92 8.49 24.13
N ILE A 894 48.23 7.56 23.22
CA ILE A 894 49.62 7.31 22.76
C ILE A 894 49.80 7.51 21.25
N GLY A 895 48.73 7.71 20.49
CA GLY A 895 48.81 8.08 19.07
C GLY A 895 47.56 7.72 18.28
N ASP A 896 47.43 8.33 17.10
CA ASP A 896 46.37 8.05 16.13
C ASP A 896 46.98 7.71 14.77
N PHE A 897 46.24 6.97 13.96
CA PHE A 897 46.52 6.85 12.53
C PHE A 897 45.22 6.83 11.71
N GLY A 898 45.36 7.27 10.46
CA GLY A 898 44.23 7.49 9.55
C GLY A 898 43.63 8.89 9.62
N ARG A 899 42.81 9.20 8.63
CA ARG A 899 42.00 10.42 8.50
C ARG A 899 40.89 10.17 7.50
N ARG A 900 39.87 11.03 7.49
CA ARG A 900 38.79 10.95 6.50
C ARG A 900 39.33 11.00 5.07
N GLY A 901 38.95 10.04 4.25
CA GLY A 901 39.31 10.00 2.83
C GLY A 901 39.15 8.61 2.19
N LYS A 902 39.61 8.51 0.94
CA LYS A 902 39.47 7.28 0.12
C LYS A 902 40.82 6.66 -0.25
N GLU A 903 41.91 7.40 -0.07
CA GLU A 903 43.25 6.94 -0.40
C GLU A 903 43.72 5.85 0.57
N THR A 904 44.80 5.16 0.24
CA THR A 904 45.46 4.19 1.11
C THR A 904 45.92 4.86 2.42
N GLY A 905 45.59 4.25 3.55
CA GLY A 905 45.84 4.82 4.88
C GLY A 905 44.83 5.88 5.33
N GLU A 906 43.82 6.21 4.51
CA GLU A 906 42.68 7.05 4.89
C GLU A 906 41.42 6.18 5.10
N PHE A 907 40.44 6.68 5.85
CA PHE A 907 39.24 5.92 6.20
C PHE A 907 37.94 6.64 5.82
N GLN A 908 36.93 5.85 5.47
CA GLN A 908 35.54 6.30 5.46
C GLN A 908 34.69 5.32 6.28
N ASP A 909 34.21 5.79 7.43
CA ASP A 909 33.44 5.02 8.41
C ASP A 909 34.15 3.72 8.85
N PRO A 910 35.32 3.80 9.51
CA PRO A 910 35.98 2.62 10.08
C PRO A 910 35.11 2.07 11.21
N THR A 911 34.76 0.79 11.14
CA THR A 911 33.76 0.16 12.03
C THR A 911 34.36 -1.01 12.80
N GLY A 912 34.83 -2.04 12.11
CA GLY A 912 35.52 -3.20 12.70
C GLY A 912 37.04 -3.02 12.79
N ILE A 913 37.66 -3.58 13.84
CA ILE A 913 39.11 -3.62 14.01
C ILE A 913 39.54 -4.96 14.62
N ALA A 914 40.62 -5.56 14.10
CA ALA A 914 41.18 -6.82 14.61
C ALA A 914 42.71 -6.81 14.59
N VAL A 915 43.34 -7.58 15.47
CA VAL A 915 44.80 -7.72 15.55
C VAL A 915 45.20 -9.13 15.15
N GLY A 916 46.05 -9.25 14.12
CA GLY A 916 46.56 -10.52 13.63
C GLY A 916 47.62 -11.15 14.53
N PRO A 917 47.94 -12.43 14.31
CA PRO A 917 48.95 -13.15 15.10
C PRO A 917 50.37 -12.59 14.94
N ASP A 918 50.64 -11.89 13.83
CA ASP A 918 51.90 -11.19 13.54
C ASP A 918 51.96 -9.76 14.14
N GLY A 919 50.90 -9.34 14.85
CA GLY A 919 50.74 -7.99 15.39
C GLY A 919 50.29 -6.95 14.37
N SER A 920 49.90 -7.35 13.16
CA SER A 920 49.27 -6.45 12.20
C SER A 920 47.87 -6.04 12.63
N ILE A 921 47.46 -4.83 12.30
CA ILE A 921 46.14 -4.29 12.60
C ILE A 921 45.31 -4.31 11.31
N TYR A 922 44.12 -4.89 11.37
CA TYR A 922 43.14 -4.91 10.29
C TYR A 922 41.98 -3.99 10.64
N VAL A 923 41.55 -3.17 9.69
CA VAL A 923 40.45 -2.22 9.86
C VAL A 923 39.43 -2.43 8.74
N ALA A 924 38.18 -2.70 9.11
CA ALA A 924 37.05 -2.79 8.21
C ALA A 924 36.37 -1.42 8.06
N GLU A 925 36.11 -1.02 6.81
CA GLU A 925 35.50 0.26 6.46
C GLU A 925 34.14 0.04 5.79
N ALA A 926 33.09 0.57 6.41
CA ALA A 926 31.75 0.53 5.83
C ALA A 926 31.67 1.44 4.60
N GLY A 927 32.16 2.68 4.72
CA GLY A 927 31.98 3.70 3.67
C GLY A 927 32.78 3.44 2.41
N ASN A 928 33.96 2.83 2.54
CA ASN A 928 34.83 2.45 1.40
C ASN A 928 34.68 0.97 0.98
N ALA A 929 33.84 0.18 1.65
CA ALA A 929 33.63 -1.25 1.39
C ALA A 929 34.94 -2.04 1.24
N ARG A 930 35.85 -1.88 2.21
CA ARG A 930 37.20 -2.48 2.14
C ARG A 930 37.76 -2.83 3.51
N ILE A 931 38.79 -3.67 3.50
CA ILE A 931 39.67 -3.92 4.65
C ILE A 931 41.04 -3.32 4.37
N GLN A 932 41.62 -2.63 5.36
CA GLN A 932 43.00 -2.18 5.34
C GLN A 932 43.84 -2.88 6.42
N LYS A 933 45.06 -3.29 6.05
CA LYS A 933 46.08 -3.89 6.92
C LYS A 933 47.18 -2.87 7.21
N PHE A 934 47.58 -2.76 8.47
CA PHE A 934 48.64 -1.92 9.00
C PHE A 934 49.62 -2.75 9.82
N ASP A 935 50.87 -2.31 9.96
CA ASP A 935 51.78 -2.90 10.94
C ASP A 935 51.43 -2.43 12.36
N ALA A 936 52.09 -3.02 13.37
CA ALA A 936 51.88 -2.68 14.77
C ALA A 936 52.08 -1.19 15.10
N SER A 937 52.83 -0.43 14.28
CA SER A 937 53.03 1.01 14.46
C SER A 937 51.91 1.87 13.85
N GLY A 938 50.98 1.27 13.10
CA GLY A 938 49.92 1.98 12.37
C GLY A 938 50.34 2.44 10.96
N ARG A 939 51.46 1.93 10.43
CA ARG A 939 51.86 2.21 9.05
C ARG A 939 51.10 1.29 8.09
N PHE A 940 50.53 1.87 7.04
CA PHE A 940 49.78 1.15 6.01
C PHE A 940 50.63 0.08 5.31
N LEU A 941 50.06 -1.10 5.14
CA LEU A 941 50.69 -2.23 4.44
C LEU A 941 49.91 -2.63 3.18
N ALA A 942 48.59 -2.80 3.29
CA ALA A 942 47.76 -3.28 2.17
C ALA A 942 46.28 -2.87 2.35
N ALA A 943 45.54 -2.84 1.25
CA ALA A 943 44.10 -2.58 1.21
C ALA A 943 43.44 -3.53 0.22
N TRP A 944 42.25 -4.04 0.56
CA TRP A 944 41.49 -4.93 -0.30
C TRP A 944 40.02 -4.54 -0.31
N PRO A 945 39.41 -4.31 -1.49
CA PRO A 945 37.97 -4.13 -1.58
C PRO A 945 37.25 -5.43 -1.22
N ILE A 946 36.13 -5.31 -0.51
CA ILE A 946 35.23 -6.42 -0.18
C ILE A 946 33.92 -6.16 -0.91
N GLU A 947 33.74 -6.81 -2.06
CA GLU A 947 32.58 -6.62 -2.94
C GLU A 947 31.24 -6.86 -2.21
N ASP A 948 31.25 -7.81 -1.29
CA ASP A 948 30.10 -8.17 -0.46
C ASP A 948 29.60 -7.03 0.44
N TRP A 949 30.43 -6.01 0.72
CA TRP A 949 30.06 -4.83 1.51
C TRP A 949 29.68 -3.61 0.65
N SER A 950 29.40 -3.81 -0.64
CA SER A 950 29.08 -2.71 -1.57
C SER A 950 27.76 -1.99 -1.27
N GLU A 951 26.85 -2.59 -0.50
CA GLU A 951 25.62 -1.96 -0.04
C GLU A 951 25.90 -0.83 0.96
N ARG A 952 25.43 0.38 0.66
CA ARG A 952 25.71 1.59 1.46
C ARG A 952 24.64 1.91 2.51
N SER A 953 23.92 0.88 2.98
CA SER A 953 22.92 1.02 4.04
C SER A 953 23.57 1.50 5.33
N LEU A 954 22.86 2.34 6.10
CA LEU A 954 23.28 2.77 7.45
C LEU A 954 23.39 1.59 8.45
N ARG A 955 22.84 0.42 8.08
CA ARG A 955 22.96 -0.85 8.81
C ARG A 955 24.24 -1.62 8.49
N ASN A 956 24.92 -1.34 7.38
CA ASN A 956 26.14 -2.05 7.00
C ASN A 956 27.33 -1.57 7.84
N LYS A 957 27.62 -2.24 8.97
CA LYS A 957 28.73 -1.95 9.87
C LYS A 957 29.57 -3.20 10.11
N PRO A 958 30.43 -3.57 9.15
CA PRO A 958 31.14 -4.83 9.22
C PRO A 958 32.10 -4.88 10.42
N ARG A 959 32.06 -6.00 11.12
CA ARG A 959 33.07 -6.38 12.12
C ARG A 959 33.92 -7.50 11.58
N ILE A 960 35.15 -7.56 12.07
CA ILE A 960 36.13 -8.54 11.64
C ILE A 960 36.82 -9.16 12.84
N GLU A 961 37.19 -10.43 12.69
CA GLU A 961 38.00 -11.18 13.64
C GLU A 961 39.18 -11.84 12.91
N ALA A 962 40.37 -11.78 13.50
CA ALA A 962 41.59 -12.34 12.90
C ALA A 962 41.85 -13.77 13.36
N LEU A 963 42.16 -14.66 12.42
CA LEU A 963 42.45 -16.06 12.69
C LEU A 963 43.95 -16.31 12.89
N PRO A 964 44.36 -17.36 13.63
CA PRO A 964 45.78 -17.68 13.88
C PRO A 964 46.61 -17.97 12.62
N ASP A 965 45.96 -18.31 11.52
CA ASP A 965 46.60 -18.59 10.22
C ASP A 965 46.67 -17.36 9.30
N GLY A 966 46.24 -16.19 9.78
CA GLY A 966 46.26 -14.92 9.06
C GLY A 966 45.05 -14.66 8.15
N ARG A 967 44.04 -15.54 8.15
CA ARG A 967 42.72 -15.27 7.55
C ARG A 967 41.87 -14.38 8.48
N LEU A 968 40.77 -13.84 7.96
CA LEU A 968 39.80 -13.07 8.73
C LEU A 968 38.39 -13.66 8.59
N ILE A 969 37.55 -13.49 9.61
CA ILE A 969 36.10 -13.65 9.49
C ILE A 969 35.49 -12.25 9.53
N GLY A 970 34.63 -11.92 8.57
CA GLY A 970 33.91 -10.65 8.50
C GLY A 970 32.41 -10.84 8.59
N THR A 971 31.71 -9.89 9.21
CA THR A 971 30.25 -9.85 9.21
C THR A 971 29.70 -9.11 7.99
N ASP A 972 28.59 -9.58 7.44
CA ASP A 972 27.81 -8.92 6.39
C ASP A 972 26.33 -8.95 6.82
N ALA A 973 26.00 -8.06 7.76
CA ALA A 973 24.71 -8.05 8.44
C ALA A 973 23.50 -7.83 7.49
N PRO A 974 23.53 -6.88 6.52
CA PRO A 974 22.41 -6.65 5.60
C PRO A 974 22.02 -7.88 4.77
N HIS A 975 23.00 -8.73 4.45
CA HIS A 975 22.81 -9.97 3.69
C HIS A 975 22.76 -11.23 4.58
N ALA A 976 22.69 -11.04 5.90
CA ALA A 976 22.54 -12.12 6.88
C ALA A 976 23.59 -13.24 6.75
N ARG A 977 24.87 -12.89 6.59
CA ARG A 977 25.95 -13.87 6.38
C ARG A 977 27.30 -13.49 6.98
N LEU A 978 28.16 -14.49 7.12
CA LEU A 978 29.57 -14.33 7.47
C LEU A 978 30.46 -14.59 6.25
N LEU A 979 31.57 -13.85 6.18
CA LEU A 979 32.57 -13.94 5.11
C LEU A 979 33.86 -14.51 5.69
N LEU A 980 34.42 -15.54 5.05
CA LEU A 980 35.78 -15.99 5.34
C LEU A 980 36.74 -15.37 4.34
N ILE A 981 37.67 -14.54 4.82
CA ILE A 981 38.53 -13.70 3.99
C ILE A 981 39.98 -14.20 4.11
N SER A 982 40.64 -14.40 2.97
CA SER A 982 42.04 -14.82 2.94
C SER A 982 42.98 -13.73 3.45
N GLY A 983 44.22 -14.09 3.81
CA GLY A 983 45.24 -13.10 4.19
C GLY A 983 45.61 -12.11 3.07
N GLY A 984 45.19 -12.38 1.82
CA GLY A 984 45.28 -11.48 0.67
C GLY A 984 43.98 -10.71 0.36
N GLY A 985 42.99 -10.73 1.27
CA GLY A 985 41.77 -9.94 1.17
C GLY A 985 40.69 -10.47 0.23
N HIS A 986 40.80 -11.70 -0.25
CA HIS A 986 39.76 -12.33 -1.08
C HIS A 986 38.76 -13.09 -0.21
N VAL A 987 37.46 -12.94 -0.48
CA VAL A 987 36.42 -13.74 0.15
C VAL A 987 36.49 -15.16 -0.41
N THR A 988 36.78 -16.13 0.47
CA THR A 988 36.99 -17.54 0.16
C THR A 988 35.78 -18.42 0.47
N ALA A 989 34.91 -18.00 1.40
CA ALA A 989 33.66 -18.69 1.69
C ALA A 989 32.61 -17.70 2.25
N ARG A 990 31.33 -18.07 2.12
CA ARG A 990 30.17 -17.33 2.64
C ARG A 990 29.28 -18.27 3.43
N LEU A 991 28.92 -17.88 4.65
CA LEU A 991 28.12 -18.70 5.54
C LEU A 991 26.84 -17.96 5.94
N GLU A 992 25.73 -18.35 5.32
CA GLU A 992 24.39 -17.77 5.55
C GLU A 992 23.57 -18.55 6.58
N LYS A 993 23.96 -19.79 6.88
CA LYS A 993 23.22 -20.68 7.78
C LYS A 993 24.13 -21.73 8.40
N VAL A 994 23.88 -22.07 9.66
CA VAL A 994 24.59 -23.09 10.44
C VAL A 994 23.58 -24.18 10.81
N VAL A 995 23.81 -25.42 10.36
CA VAL A 995 22.88 -26.58 10.47
C VAL A 995 21.45 -26.20 10.10
N ASP A 996 21.30 -25.72 8.86
CA ASP A 996 20.04 -25.30 8.24
C ASP A 996 19.26 -24.16 8.92
N VAL A 997 19.75 -23.63 10.04
CA VAL A 997 19.22 -22.41 10.66
C VAL A 997 19.93 -21.20 10.06
N PRO A 998 19.23 -20.26 9.41
CA PRO A 998 19.82 -19.05 8.86
C PRO A 998 20.40 -18.15 9.96
N LEU A 999 21.36 -17.32 9.59
CA LEU A 999 21.68 -16.10 10.34
C LEU A 999 20.65 -15.04 9.93
N PHE A 1000 20.32 -14.10 10.83
CA PHE A 1000 19.36 -13.03 10.54
C PHE A 1000 20.03 -11.66 10.47
N SER A 1001 20.93 -11.36 11.40
CA SER A 1001 21.76 -10.15 11.36
C SER A 1001 23.06 -10.40 12.13
N PRO A 1002 24.10 -10.98 11.51
CA PRO A 1002 25.37 -11.18 12.17
C PRO A 1002 26.06 -9.84 12.45
N GLU A 1003 26.10 -9.39 13.71
CA GLU A 1003 26.56 -8.04 14.09
C GLU A 1003 27.99 -8.03 14.68
N GLY A 1004 28.44 -9.15 15.23
CA GLY A 1004 29.74 -9.31 15.86
C GLY A 1004 30.23 -10.73 15.80
N VAL A 1005 31.54 -10.90 15.85
CA VAL A 1005 32.21 -12.19 15.65
C VAL A 1005 33.46 -12.29 16.53
N ALA A 1006 33.69 -13.47 17.11
CA ALA A 1006 34.93 -13.81 17.80
C ALA A 1006 35.31 -15.27 17.54
N PHE A 1007 36.60 -15.60 17.68
CA PHE A 1007 37.11 -16.94 17.42
C PHE A 1007 37.87 -17.53 18.62
N ASP A 1008 37.44 -18.70 19.09
CA ASP A 1008 38.19 -19.49 20.07
C ASP A 1008 39.23 -20.35 19.35
N ALA A 1009 40.47 -19.89 19.33
CA ALA A 1009 41.58 -20.60 18.71
C ALA A 1009 41.99 -21.91 19.42
N LYS A 1010 41.66 -22.10 20.71
CA LYS A 1010 42.00 -23.32 21.46
C LYS A 1010 41.04 -24.45 21.11
N GLN A 1011 39.76 -24.13 20.95
CA GLN A 1011 38.69 -25.12 20.71
C GLN A 1011 38.23 -25.16 19.25
N GLY A 1012 38.58 -24.16 18.44
CA GLY A 1012 38.20 -24.08 17.02
C GLY A 1012 36.74 -23.66 16.79
N PHE A 1013 36.18 -22.86 17.69
CA PHE A 1013 34.79 -22.39 17.61
C PHE A 1013 34.68 -20.93 17.15
N VAL A 1014 33.69 -20.65 16.31
CA VAL A 1014 33.28 -19.30 15.93
C VAL A 1014 32.05 -18.93 16.74
N TYR A 1015 32.06 -17.74 17.31
CA TYR A 1015 30.93 -17.12 17.98
C TYR A 1015 30.46 -15.94 17.15
N VAL A 1016 29.16 -15.86 16.88
CA VAL A 1016 28.54 -14.73 16.17
C VAL A 1016 27.31 -14.25 16.91
N THR A 1017 27.19 -12.95 17.14
CA THR A 1017 25.94 -12.34 17.61
C THR A 1017 24.97 -12.21 16.46
N ASP A 1018 23.78 -12.76 16.63
CA ASP A 1018 22.67 -12.56 15.71
C ASP A 1018 21.74 -11.48 16.28
N GLY A 1019 21.96 -10.24 15.85
CA GLY A 1019 21.38 -9.04 16.41
C GLY A 1019 19.85 -9.04 16.40
N LEU A 1020 19.24 -9.49 15.30
CA LEU A 1020 17.78 -9.54 15.18
C LEU A 1020 17.16 -10.74 15.89
N ALA A 1021 17.94 -11.81 16.12
CA ALA A 1021 17.46 -13.00 16.80
C ALA A 1021 17.71 -12.98 18.33
N GLY A 1022 18.42 -11.97 18.83
CA GLY A 1022 18.66 -11.76 20.26
C GLY A 1022 19.49 -12.87 20.90
N HIS A 1023 20.38 -13.51 20.15
CA HIS A 1023 21.20 -14.63 20.65
C HIS A 1023 22.60 -14.64 20.03
N ILE A 1024 23.49 -15.45 20.61
CA ILE A 1024 24.82 -15.75 20.04
C ILE A 1024 24.81 -17.17 19.52
N ARG A 1025 25.34 -17.39 18.33
CA ARG A 1025 25.56 -18.71 17.77
C ARG A 1025 27.03 -19.10 17.90
N ARG A 1026 27.27 -20.23 18.54
CA ARG A 1026 28.57 -20.92 18.56
C ARG A 1026 28.53 -22.09 17.59
N PHE A 1027 29.55 -22.24 16.76
CA PHE A 1027 29.68 -23.40 15.87
C PHE A 1027 31.14 -23.71 15.51
N PRO A 1028 31.47 -24.97 15.14
CA PRO A 1028 32.82 -25.33 14.71
C PRO A 1028 33.25 -24.54 13.47
N PHE A 1029 34.51 -24.12 13.41
CA PHE A 1029 35.06 -23.46 12.22
C PHE A 1029 34.94 -24.30 10.93
N THR A 1030 34.90 -25.63 11.06
CA THR A 1030 34.69 -26.55 9.94
C THR A 1030 33.37 -26.33 9.18
N ASP A 1031 32.40 -25.62 9.76
CA ASP A 1031 31.16 -25.27 9.05
C ASP A 1031 31.40 -24.33 7.85
N PHE A 1032 32.53 -23.60 7.83
CA PHE A 1032 32.98 -22.88 6.63
C PHE A 1032 33.53 -23.81 5.53
N ALA A 1033 33.94 -25.05 5.85
CA ALA A 1033 34.55 -26.00 4.91
C ALA A 1033 33.52 -26.95 4.27
N LEU A 1034 32.31 -27.01 4.79
CA LEU A 1034 31.21 -27.83 4.25
C LEU A 1034 30.48 -27.15 3.08
N ARG A 1035 30.99 -26.02 2.57
CA ARG A 1035 30.34 -25.21 1.52
C ARG A 1035 31.30 -24.60 0.52
#